data_AF-A0A7H5EWP5-F1
#
_entry.id   AF-A0A7H5EWP5-F1
#
_cell.length_a   1.000
_cell.length_b   1.000
_cell.length_c   1.000
_cell.angle_alpha   90.00
_cell.angle_beta   90.00
_cell.angle_gamma   90.00
#
_symmetry.space_group_name_H-M   'P 1'
#
loop_
_entity.id
_entity.type
_entity.pdbx_description
1 polymer ?
#
loop_
_entity_poly.entity_id
_entity_poly.type
_entity_poly.pdbx_seq_one_letter_code
_entity_poly.pdbx_strand_id
1 'polypeptide(L)'
;MLFRPLCSLLLCLLTAVLVAQTEPNYGFETFTEEGPTGWEVFGSEAYSHGLAAEAARSGKCSAFLAYDGDSPDFKAWAYTVPAEFGGEKIKLTGYLKTENVTDGFAGIWLRLDPGIAFDNMNDRGVTGTTDWQQFTIELDLVREVKSIVFGALLVGKGKVWVDDLELTIDGKPLAEAPEKDRYPAELDNAFSEGSEVNFPDLSISNVKDLALLTKVWGFLKYHHPAIGRGEHNWDADLFRFMPVYLEAIAKGKQTRDAALLGWITGLGEVAPCRNCQPVPDNAYLRPDHDWMTNSGLDEALVEKLQYLYQNRHQGAHYYVGMAPGIGNPDFKNERPYAEMTYPDAGYRFLALARYWNMIQYFFPYRHLMDRDWERVLEEYLPRFLNAEDELAYEMAAVGVIAEVKDTHANLWGGGDKIREHRGSNFSAAHVRFFEDQLVVTDFYHPERGAASGLKLGDVITHINGQTVPDIVANLRPFYPASNQPTRLRDIAADMLRSSASSLDVRVDRNGEYLTKTLDLYPRDSLNMFRWYRRGEGPSYRMLEDGIGYVTLARIQTEEVPKIKEAFAETDGIIIDIRNYPSAFMPFALSPWFIEEDTPFARFTAGSVDHPGLFVLGPNVTMPKPESTYRGKVVVLVNELSQSQAEYTAMSFRAGRDVTIVGSTTAAADGNVSRILLPGGLRTMISGIGVHYPNGRETQRIGIEPDILVRPTIEGTRAGRDELLERALQVIRGE
;
A
#
# COMPACT_ATOMS: atom_id res chain seq x y z
N MET A 1 -8.14 14.62 -16.88
CA MET A 1 -7.22 15.33 -15.96
C MET A 1 -6.52 14.27 -15.13
N LEU A 2 -5.31 13.90 -15.51
CA LEU A 2 -4.57 12.77 -14.91
C LEU A 2 -3.32 13.32 -14.24
N PHE A 3 -3.40 13.52 -12.92
CA PHE A 3 -2.22 13.62 -12.08
C PHE A 3 -1.56 12.24 -12.02
N ARG A 4 -0.35 12.10 -12.59
CA ARG A 4 0.53 10.96 -12.32
C ARG A 4 0.91 11.02 -10.84
N PRO A 5 0.70 9.97 -10.02
CA PRO A 5 1.17 9.97 -8.65
C PRO A 5 2.67 9.61 -8.65
N LEU A 6 3.55 10.61 -8.56
CA LEU A 6 4.93 10.41 -8.13
C LEU A 6 4.93 10.17 -6.61
N CYS A 7 4.54 8.96 -6.19
CA CYS A 7 4.73 8.49 -4.83
C CYS A 7 5.88 7.48 -4.78
N SER A 8 7.09 7.99 -4.88
CA SER A 8 8.29 7.33 -4.35
C SER A 8 9.12 8.40 -3.67
N LEU A 9 9.05 8.47 -2.33
CA LEU A 9 10.05 9.21 -1.58
C LEU A 9 10.55 8.39 -0.41
N LEU A 10 11.89 8.34 -0.37
CA LEU A 10 12.76 7.76 0.63
C LEU A 10 12.39 8.22 2.04
N LEU A 11 12.46 7.29 2.97
CA LEU A 11 12.47 7.56 4.40
C LEU A 11 13.88 8.08 4.76
N CYS A 12 14.09 9.39 4.81
CA CYS A 12 15.30 9.95 5.41
C CYS A 12 15.17 9.92 6.95
N LEU A 13 16.17 9.33 7.59
CA LEU A 13 16.34 9.25 9.04
C LEU A 13 16.38 10.67 9.64
N LEU A 14 15.45 10.96 10.54
CA LEU A 14 15.46 12.16 11.38
C LEU A 14 16.59 12.02 12.43
N THR A 15 17.72 12.64 12.18
CA THR A 15 18.63 13.04 13.27
C THR A 15 18.14 14.38 13.81
N ALA A 16 17.54 14.36 15.00
CA ALA A 16 17.21 15.56 15.75
C ALA A 16 18.50 16.25 16.21
N VAL A 17 19.05 17.11 15.38
CA VAL A 17 20.08 18.06 15.79
C VAL A 17 19.36 19.21 16.48
N LEU A 18 19.74 19.52 17.73
CA LEU A 18 19.37 20.77 18.39
C LEU A 18 19.74 21.94 17.47
N VAL A 19 18.73 22.59 16.87
CA VAL A 19 18.93 23.79 16.06
C VAL A 19 19.19 24.95 17.03
N ALA A 20 20.47 25.21 17.30
CA ALA A 20 20.90 26.57 17.53
C ALA A 20 20.60 27.37 16.25
N GLN A 21 19.98 28.55 16.38
CA GLN A 21 19.59 29.44 15.26
C GLN A 21 20.75 29.63 14.27
N THR A 22 20.74 28.84 13.20
CA THR A 22 21.47 29.11 11.97
C THR A 22 20.49 29.81 11.05
N GLU A 23 20.89 30.94 10.47
CA GLU A 23 20.04 31.63 9.50
C GLU A 23 19.76 30.68 8.33
N PRO A 24 18.51 30.60 7.85
CA PRO A 24 18.15 29.71 6.75
C PRO A 24 18.89 30.11 5.46
N ASN A 25 19.48 29.13 4.79
CA ASN A 25 20.31 29.32 3.60
C ASN A 25 19.49 29.52 2.31
N TYR A 26 18.44 30.36 2.34
CA TYR A 26 17.51 30.46 1.21
C TYR A 26 18.05 31.23 -0.01
N GLY A 27 19.15 31.97 0.16
CA GLY A 27 19.93 32.61 -0.91
C GLY A 27 21.19 31.84 -1.31
N PHE A 28 21.36 30.58 -0.89
CA PHE A 28 22.50 29.72 -1.30
C PHE A 28 23.91 30.19 -0.90
N GLU A 29 24.01 31.10 0.08
CA GLU A 29 25.27 31.73 0.52
C GLU A 29 26.20 30.83 1.34
N THR A 30 25.70 29.71 1.83
CA THR A 30 26.42 28.76 2.67
C THR A 30 26.49 27.41 1.96
N PHE A 31 27.69 26.83 1.81
CA PHE A 31 27.87 25.58 1.07
C PHE A 31 29.05 24.77 1.61
N THR A 32 28.98 23.45 1.43
CA THR A 32 30.04 22.46 1.72
C THR A 32 30.58 21.88 0.41
N GLU A 33 31.45 20.87 0.50
CA GLU A 33 31.88 20.10 -0.68
C GLU A 33 30.72 19.37 -1.39
N GLU A 34 29.62 19.13 -0.69
CA GLU A 34 28.44 18.41 -1.21
C GLU A 34 27.41 19.37 -1.87
N GLY A 35 27.57 20.69 -1.72
CA GLY A 35 26.66 21.70 -2.29
C GLY A 35 26.15 22.72 -1.25
N PRO A 36 25.13 23.53 -1.61
CA PRO A 36 24.53 24.50 -0.70
C PRO A 36 23.89 23.81 0.52
N THR A 37 24.26 24.25 1.72
CA THR A 37 23.83 23.64 2.99
C THR A 37 22.30 23.64 3.09
N GLY A 38 21.72 22.47 3.40
CA GLY A 38 20.27 22.28 3.58
C GLY A 38 19.46 22.09 2.29
N TRP A 39 20.10 22.21 1.13
CA TRP A 39 19.48 22.01 -0.18
C TRP A 39 19.81 20.64 -0.74
N GLU A 40 18.80 19.99 -1.29
CA GLU A 40 18.91 18.75 -2.05
C GLU A 40 18.61 19.00 -3.52
N VAL A 41 19.17 18.20 -4.42
CA VAL A 41 18.87 18.22 -5.85
C VAL A 41 18.32 16.87 -6.28
N PHE A 42 17.29 16.87 -7.12
CA PHE A 42 16.69 15.65 -7.66
C PHE A 42 16.14 15.88 -9.07
N GLY A 43 15.89 14.78 -9.79
CA GLY A 43 15.43 14.79 -11.18
C GLY A 43 16.41 14.10 -12.11
N SER A 44 16.35 14.42 -13.39
CA SER A 44 17.13 13.78 -14.44
C SER A 44 18.63 14.09 -14.37
N GLU A 45 19.45 13.11 -14.70
CA GLU A 45 20.90 13.27 -14.88
C GLU A 45 21.26 14.05 -16.15
N ALA A 46 20.29 14.32 -17.04
CA ALA A 46 20.49 15.11 -18.27
C ALA A 46 20.70 16.62 -18.02
N TYR A 47 20.86 17.03 -16.76
CA TYR A 47 20.98 18.43 -16.36
C TYR A 47 22.15 18.60 -15.37
N SER A 48 22.98 19.62 -15.58
CA SER A 48 23.88 20.12 -14.55
C SER A 48 23.17 21.05 -13.58
N HIS A 49 23.80 21.20 -12.42
CA HIS A 49 23.37 22.08 -11.34
C HIS A 49 24.62 22.57 -10.60
N GLY A 50 24.50 23.69 -9.90
CA GLY A 50 25.60 24.23 -9.11
C GLY A 50 25.32 25.65 -8.65
N LEU A 51 26.36 26.31 -8.16
CA LEU A 51 26.35 27.72 -7.77
C LEU A 51 27.07 28.57 -8.82
N ALA A 52 26.57 29.78 -9.07
CA ALA A 52 27.10 30.73 -10.06
C ALA A 52 27.33 32.10 -9.38
N ALA A 53 28.59 32.52 -9.29
CA ALA A 53 28.96 33.82 -8.72
C ALA A 53 28.75 34.96 -9.72
N GLU A 54 28.93 34.68 -11.01
CA GLU A 54 28.76 35.62 -12.12
C GLU A 54 27.29 36.02 -12.36
N ALA A 55 26.36 35.27 -11.78
CA ALA A 55 24.94 35.49 -11.88
C ALA A 55 24.30 35.54 -10.49
N ALA A 56 24.94 36.13 -9.50
CA ALA A 56 24.31 36.41 -8.21
C ALA A 56 23.26 37.54 -8.36
N ARG A 57 22.07 37.39 -7.77
CA ARG A 57 21.08 38.47 -7.67
C ARG A 57 21.32 39.27 -6.40
N SER A 58 21.60 38.58 -5.30
CA SER A 58 22.14 39.15 -4.07
C SER A 58 23.30 38.27 -3.55
N GLY A 59 23.98 38.69 -2.49
CA GLY A 59 25.04 37.88 -1.89
C GLY A 59 26.23 37.57 -2.81
N LYS A 60 26.79 36.36 -2.69
CA LYS A 60 27.97 35.87 -3.40
C LYS A 60 27.63 35.02 -4.61
N CYS A 61 26.50 34.31 -4.61
CA CYS A 61 26.17 33.36 -5.67
C CYS A 61 24.68 33.04 -5.73
N SER A 62 24.19 32.68 -6.93
CA SER A 62 22.89 32.05 -7.11
C SER A 62 23.03 30.56 -7.40
N ALA A 63 21.99 29.77 -7.20
CA ALA A 63 21.97 28.39 -7.68
C ALA A 63 21.46 28.33 -9.14
N PHE A 64 21.93 27.37 -9.92
CA PHE A 64 21.46 27.16 -11.29
C PHE A 64 21.09 25.71 -11.58
N LEU A 65 20.26 25.54 -12.61
CA LEU A 65 19.96 24.27 -13.28
C LEU A 65 20.10 24.50 -14.79
N ALA A 66 20.82 23.63 -15.50
CA ALA A 66 21.03 23.75 -16.94
C ALA A 66 20.84 22.39 -17.61
N TYR A 67 20.16 22.38 -18.75
CA TYR A 67 20.01 21.18 -19.56
C TYR A 67 21.26 20.94 -20.42
N ASP A 68 21.87 19.76 -20.29
CA ASP A 68 23.11 19.38 -21.00
C ASP A 68 23.00 18.05 -21.78
N GLY A 69 21.84 17.40 -21.75
CA GLY A 69 21.63 16.08 -22.35
C GLY A 69 20.88 16.08 -23.68
N ASP A 70 20.43 14.90 -24.11
CA ASP A 70 19.69 14.70 -25.37
C ASP A 70 18.18 14.49 -25.17
N SER A 71 17.75 14.08 -23.97
CA SER A 71 16.34 13.83 -23.64
C SER A 71 15.88 14.75 -22.50
N PRO A 72 15.12 15.83 -22.80
CA PRO A 72 14.65 16.75 -21.78
C PRO A 72 13.60 16.08 -20.88
N ASP A 73 13.69 16.37 -19.59
CA ASP A 73 12.76 15.95 -18.53
C ASP A 73 12.65 17.10 -17.51
N PHE A 74 13.11 16.92 -16.27
CA PHE A 74 13.23 18.01 -15.30
C PHE A 74 14.40 17.80 -14.32
N LYS A 75 14.84 18.90 -13.70
CA LYS A 75 15.69 18.90 -12.49
C LYS A 75 15.19 19.96 -11.51
N ALA A 76 15.38 19.74 -10.21
CA ALA A 76 14.88 20.63 -9.18
C ALA A 76 15.79 20.69 -7.95
N TRP A 77 15.88 21.89 -7.38
CA TRP A 77 16.36 22.15 -6.02
C TRP A 77 15.22 22.00 -5.03
N ALA A 78 15.49 21.42 -3.86
CA ALA A 78 14.55 21.23 -2.75
C ALA A 78 15.17 21.67 -1.42
N TYR A 79 14.40 22.38 -0.61
CA TYR A 79 14.65 22.65 0.79
C TYR A 79 13.44 22.20 1.60
N THR A 80 13.68 21.48 2.69
CA THR A 80 12.61 20.94 3.55
C THR A 80 12.66 21.59 4.92
N VAL A 81 11.52 22.09 5.39
CA VAL A 81 11.34 22.57 6.76
C VAL A 81 10.22 21.79 7.47
N PRO A 82 10.37 21.46 8.78
CA PRO A 82 9.28 20.90 9.55
C PRO A 82 8.17 21.96 9.71
N ALA A 83 6.91 21.54 9.61
CA ALA A 83 5.77 22.44 9.72
C ALA A 83 5.35 22.61 11.20
N GLU A 84 6.19 23.28 11.97
CA GLU A 84 5.95 23.59 13.41
C GLU A 84 5.27 24.95 13.62
N PHE A 85 4.79 25.57 12.54
CA PHE A 85 4.22 26.91 12.52
C PHE A 85 2.71 26.86 12.32
N GLY A 86 1.98 27.75 13.01
CA GLY A 86 0.57 28.04 12.77
C GLY A 86 0.40 29.20 11.78
N GLY A 87 -0.85 29.56 11.50
CA GLY A 87 -1.22 30.57 10.50
C GLY A 87 -2.17 30.00 9.46
N GLU A 88 -2.68 30.86 8.57
CA GLU A 88 -3.68 30.46 7.57
C GLU A 88 -3.08 30.29 6.17
N LYS A 89 -2.04 31.06 5.84
CA LYS A 89 -1.45 31.08 4.50
C LYS A 89 0.06 31.04 4.54
N ILE A 90 0.63 30.14 3.75
CA ILE A 90 2.07 30.12 3.48
C ILE A 90 2.35 30.70 2.09
N LYS A 91 3.38 31.53 2.00
CA LYS A 91 3.78 32.18 0.77
C LYS A 91 5.26 31.98 0.54
N LEU A 92 5.60 31.40 -0.61
CA LEU A 92 6.95 31.33 -1.14
C LEU A 92 7.15 32.46 -2.15
N THR A 93 8.23 33.21 -1.99
CA THR A 93 8.73 34.11 -3.03
C THR A 93 10.15 33.74 -3.41
N GLY A 94 10.57 34.09 -4.63
CA GLY A 94 11.92 33.85 -5.11
C GLY A 94 12.18 34.56 -6.42
N TYR A 95 13.45 34.73 -6.77
CA TYR A 95 13.84 35.35 -8.02
C TYR A 95 14.35 34.29 -8.99
N LEU A 96 13.94 34.40 -10.25
CA LEU A 96 14.43 33.55 -11.33
C LEU A 96 14.99 34.40 -12.47
N LYS A 97 16.07 33.91 -13.09
CA LYS A 97 16.61 34.39 -14.35
C LYS A 97 16.71 33.20 -15.30
N THR A 98 16.38 33.37 -16.58
CA THR A 98 16.32 32.25 -17.53
C THR A 98 17.10 32.54 -18.80
N GLU A 99 17.66 31.49 -19.40
CA GLU A 99 18.29 31.52 -20.70
C GLU A 99 17.77 30.36 -21.56
N ASN A 100 17.18 30.70 -22.70
CA ASN A 100 16.73 29.76 -23.74
C ASN A 100 15.84 28.62 -23.20
N VAL A 101 14.93 28.91 -22.28
CA VAL A 101 14.00 27.90 -21.75
C VAL A 101 12.95 27.57 -22.82
N THR A 102 12.98 26.33 -23.31
CA THR A 102 12.08 25.84 -24.38
C THR A 102 11.62 24.42 -24.08
N ASP A 103 10.54 23.97 -24.73
CA ASP A 103 9.99 22.61 -24.56
C ASP A 103 9.66 22.27 -23.09
N GLY A 104 9.28 23.28 -22.31
CA GLY A 104 9.04 23.19 -20.87
C GLY A 104 8.98 24.58 -20.25
N PHE A 105 9.36 24.70 -18.97
CA PHE A 105 9.33 25.95 -18.22
C PHE A 105 10.30 25.93 -17.03
N ALA A 106 10.66 27.10 -16.53
CA ALA A 106 11.33 27.27 -15.24
C ALA A 106 10.35 27.85 -14.21
N GLY A 107 10.48 27.45 -12.94
CA GLY A 107 9.59 27.93 -11.89
C GLY A 107 10.13 27.72 -10.49
N ILE A 108 9.56 28.44 -9.52
CA ILE A 108 9.64 28.04 -8.11
C ILE A 108 8.53 27.02 -7.82
N TRP A 109 8.66 26.26 -6.74
CA TRP A 109 7.65 25.28 -6.36
C TRP A 109 7.52 25.17 -4.83
N LEU A 110 6.32 24.83 -4.37
CA LEU A 110 5.96 24.67 -2.97
C LEU A 110 5.05 23.45 -2.80
N ARG A 111 5.35 22.60 -1.82
CA ARG A 111 4.57 21.41 -1.45
C ARG A 111 4.35 21.37 0.05
N LEU A 112 3.12 21.11 0.45
CA LEU A 112 2.73 20.87 1.83
C LEU A 112 2.50 19.37 2.02
N ASP A 113 3.35 18.73 2.82
CA ASP A 113 3.34 17.28 2.99
C ASP A 113 2.46 16.82 4.16
N PRO A 114 1.82 15.64 4.06
CA PRO A 114 2.03 14.60 3.04
C PRO A 114 1.06 14.71 1.83
N GLY A 115 1.33 15.60 0.88
CA GLY A 115 0.49 15.81 -0.31
C GLY A 115 -0.82 16.59 -0.06
N ILE A 116 -0.81 17.51 0.91
CA ILE A 116 -1.95 18.39 1.22
C ILE A 116 -2.18 19.43 0.11
N ALA A 117 -1.10 20.05 -0.37
CA ALA A 117 -1.15 21.06 -1.43
C ALA A 117 0.18 21.09 -2.20
N PHE A 118 0.12 21.44 -3.49
CA PHE A 118 1.29 21.52 -4.36
C PHE A 118 1.06 22.55 -5.46
N ASP A 119 2.06 23.39 -5.69
CA ASP A 119 2.11 24.29 -6.83
C ASP A 119 3.57 24.39 -7.30
N ASN A 120 3.78 24.24 -8.59
CA ASN A 120 5.09 24.28 -9.24
C ASN A 120 5.15 25.25 -10.41
N MET A 121 4.15 26.14 -10.53
CA MET A 121 3.99 27.09 -11.63
C MET A 121 3.86 26.48 -13.03
N ASN A 122 3.51 25.20 -13.20
CA ASN A 122 3.39 24.59 -14.53
C ASN A 122 2.42 25.33 -15.48
N ASP A 123 1.41 26.00 -14.95
CA ASP A 123 0.43 26.79 -15.71
C ASP A 123 0.91 28.23 -16.04
N ARG A 124 1.97 28.70 -15.40
CA ARG A 124 2.46 30.10 -15.47
C ARG A 124 3.99 30.22 -15.42
N GLY A 125 4.68 29.16 -15.82
CA GLY A 125 6.13 29.04 -15.74
C GLY A 125 6.85 29.96 -16.72
N VAL A 126 8.12 30.24 -16.43
CA VAL A 126 8.96 31.14 -17.23
C VAL A 126 9.49 30.39 -18.45
N THR A 127 9.39 31.03 -19.62
CA THR A 127 9.91 30.50 -20.90
C THR A 127 10.78 31.55 -21.60
N GLY A 128 11.64 31.10 -22.49
CA GLY A 128 12.57 31.95 -23.23
C GLY A 128 13.76 32.41 -22.38
N THR A 129 14.23 33.62 -22.66
CA THR A 129 15.33 34.28 -21.96
C THR A 129 14.80 35.51 -21.25
N THR A 130 14.98 35.56 -19.94
CA THR A 130 14.51 36.67 -19.09
C THR A 130 15.63 37.12 -18.17
N ASP A 131 15.64 38.40 -17.82
CA ASP A 131 16.43 38.86 -16.67
C ASP A 131 15.74 38.47 -15.35
N TRP A 132 16.36 38.81 -14.22
CA TRP A 132 15.81 38.53 -12.88
C TRP A 132 14.39 39.06 -12.70
N GLN A 133 13.48 38.18 -12.34
CA GLN A 133 12.08 38.48 -12.02
C GLN A 133 11.67 37.76 -10.74
N GLN A 134 10.84 38.42 -9.93
CA GLN A 134 10.29 37.82 -8.72
C GLN A 134 9.03 37.01 -9.04
N PHE A 135 8.91 35.84 -8.42
CA PHE A 135 7.76 34.96 -8.51
C PHE A 135 7.21 34.65 -7.13
N THR A 136 5.94 34.23 -7.08
CA THR A 136 5.24 33.94 -5.83
C THR A 136 4.32 32.74 -5.98
N ILE A 137 4.28 31.92 -4.94
CA ILE A 137 3.28 30.87 -4.73
C ILE A 137 2.67 31.12 -3.35
N GLU A 138 1.35 31.00 -3.25
CA GLU A 138 0.62 31.07 -1.99
C GLU A 138 -0.28 29.83 -1.89
N LEU A 139 -0.23 29.14 -0.75
CA LEU A 139 -1.05 27.97 -0.45
C LEU A 139 -1.68 28.12 0.94
N ASP A 140 -2.86 27.54 1.11
CA ASP A 140 -3.53 27.49 2.42
C ASP A 140 -2.73 26.55 3.35
N LEU A 141 -2.36 27.06 4.53
CA LEU A 141 -1.70 26.31 5.57
C LEU A 141 -2.77 25.72 6.50
N VAL A 142 -2.78 24.39 6.61
CA VAL A 142 -3.71 23.67 7.48
C VAL A 142 -2.96 22.89 8.55
N ARG A 143 -3.66 22.56 9.64
CA ARG A 143 -3.09 21.88 10.80
C ARG A 143 -2.44 20.52 10.45
N GLU A 144 -2.93 19.84 9.42
CA GLU A 144 -2.48 18.51 9.01
C GLU A 144 -1.09 18.51 8.35
N VAL A 145 -0.55 19.66 7.96
CA VAL A 145 0.75 19.77 7.29
C VAL A 145 1.88 19.37 8.25
N LYS A 146 2.74 18.44 7.84
CA LYS A 146 3.86 17.93 8.65
C LYS A 146 5.22 18.49 8.24
N SER A 147 5.40 18.74 6.94
CA SER A 147 6.60 19.37 6.40
C SER A 147 6.24 20.23 5.20
N ILE A 148 7.06 21.24 4.96
CA ILE A 148 6.96 22.15 3.82
C ILE A 148 8.23 21.93 2.99
N VAL A 149 8.05 21.62 1.70
CA VAL A 149 9.15 21.42 0.75
C VAL A 149 9.02 22.43 -0.35
N PHE A 150 10.11 23.11 -0.70
CA PHE A 150 10.09 24.15 -1.71
C PHE A 150 11.42 24.28 -2.44
N GLY A 151 11.42 25.01 -3.55
CA GLY A 151 12.65 25.34 -4.26
C GLY A 151 12.38 25.88 -5.65
N ALA A 152 13.28 25.59 -6.59
CA ALA A 152 13.12 25.92 -8.00
C ALA A 152 13.42 24.72 -8.90
N LEU A 153 12.85 24.74 -10.09
CA LEU A 153 12.95 23.66 -11.06
C LEU A 153 13.11 24.19 -12.48
N LEU A 154 13.67 23.33 -13.33
CA LEU A 154 13.69 23.47 -14.77
C LEU A 154 13.08 22.21 -15.38
N VAL A 155 12.04 22.39 -16.19
CA VAL A 155 11.43 21.36 -17.05
C VAL A 155 11.75 21.73 -18.49
N GLY A 156 12.13 20.76 -19.32
CA GLY A 156 12.49 21.02 -20.71
C GLY A 156 13.96 21.46 -20.86
N LYS A 157 14.24 22.28 -21.86
CA LYS A 157 15.61 22.72 -22.21
C LYS A 157 15.90 24.11 -21.64
N GLY A 158 17.16 24.51 -21.68
CA GLY A 158 17.63 25.85 -21.29
C GLY A 158 18.37 25.87 -19.96
N LYS A 159 18.47 27.06 -19.37
CA LYS A 159 19.11 27.28 -18.07
C LYS A 159 18.28 28.23 -17.22
N VAL A 160 18.23 27.97 -15.92
CA VAL A 160 17.63 28.85 -14.92
C VAL A 160 18.64 29.10 -13.80
N TRP A 161 18.67 30.34 -13.32
CA TRP A 161 19.27 30.71 -12.05
C TRP A 161 18.15 31.08 -11.06
N VAL A 162 18.32 30.67 -9.81
CA VAL A 162 17.41 30.95 -8.69
C VAL A 162 18.19 31.59 -7.54
N ASP A 163 17.58 32.60 -6.94
CA ASP A 163 18.19 33.30 -5.80
C ASP A 163 17.11 33.93 -4.91
N ASP A 164 17.50 34.29 -3.68
CA ASP A 164 16.68 34.98 -2.68
C ASP A 164 15.27 34.37 -2.49
N LEU A 165 15.23 33.07 -2.18
CA LEU A 165 13.98 32.43 -1.79
C LEU A 165 13.57 32.91 -0.39
N GLU A 166 12.28 33.06 -0.16
CA GLU A 166 11.74 33.44 1.13
C GLU A 166 10.40 32.75 1.36
N LEU A 167 10.27 32.11 2.52
CA LEU A 167 9.00 31.64 3.03
C LEU A 167 8.47 32.61 4.07
N THR A 168 7.18 32.93 3.95
CA THR A 168 6.44 33.72 4.94
C THR A 168 5.13 33.03 5.28
N ILE A 169 4.65 33.23 6.51
CA ILE A 169 3.33 32.78 6.96
C ILE A 169 2.54 34.01 7.38
N ASP A 170 1.36 34.18 6.79
CA ASP A 170 0.48 35.35 6.96
C ASP A 170 1.23 36.68 6.77
N GLY A 171 2.20 36.68 5.84
CA GLY A 171 3.03 37.83 5.50
C GLY A 171 4.20 38.11 6.45
N LYS A 172 4.48 37.25 7.42
CA LYS A 172 5.62 37.37 8.35
C LYS A 172 6.69 36.31 8.09
N PRO A 173 7.98 36.57 8.39
CA PRO A 173 9.02 35.55 8.33
C PRO A 173 8.69 34.34 9.22
N LEU A 174 9.18 33.15 8.87
CA LEU A 174 8.95 31.92 9.65
C LEU A 174 9.33 32.05 11.12
N ALA A 175 10.39 32.81 11.44
CA ALA A 175 10.83 33.04 12.81
C ALA A 175 9.82 33.83 13.67
N GLU A 176 8.87 34.53 13.04
CA GLU A 176 7.80 35.30 13.67
C GLU A 176 6.42 34.64 13.52
N ALA A 177 6.36 33.46 12.88
CA ALA A 177 5.11 32.73 12.74
C ALA A 177 4.65 32.20 14.10
N PRO A 178 3.33 32.16 14.37
CA PRO A 178 2.83 31.57 15.60
C PRO A 178 3.19 30.08 15.67
N GLU A 179 3.20 29.51 16.87
CA GLU A 179 3.36 28.06 17.01
C GLU A 179 2.17 27.34 16.38
N LYS A 180 2.44 26.14 15.86
CA LYS A 180 1.39 25.28 15.31
C LYS A 180 0.40 24.87 16.40
N ASP A 181 -0.88 25.11 16.13
CA ASP A 181 -1.96 24.51 16.91
C ASP A 181 -1.90 22.98 16.82
N ARG A 182 -1.72 22.33 17.96
CA ARG A 182 -1.72 20.87 18.07
C ARG A 182 -3.06 20.35 18.57
N TYR A 183 -3.44 19.17 18.12
CA TYR A 183 -4.62 18.51 18.66
C TYR A 183 -4.35 18.12 20.13
N PRO A 184 -5.33 18.24 21.05
CA PRO A 184 -5.15 17.79 22.43
C PRO A 184 -4.66 16.33 22.53
N ALA A 185 -5.11 15.46 21.62
CA ALA A 185 -4.63 14.09 21.49
C ALA A 185 -3.11 13.95 21.22
N GLU A 186 -2.49 14.93 20.54
CA GLU A 186 -1.05 14.93 20.27
C GLU A 186 -0.23 15.32 21.49
N LEU A 187 -0.79 16.17 22.35
CA LEU A 187 -0.14 16.69 23.55
C LEU A 187 -0.16 15.68 24.70
N ASP A 188 -1.11 14.74 24.68
CA ASP A 188 -1.18 13.66 25.65
C ASP A 188 -0.15 12.56 25.34
N ASN A 189 0.91 12.54 26.15
CA ASN A 189 2.02 11.59 26.07
C ASN A 189 1.98 10.52 27.17
N ALA A 190 0.86 10.37 27.88
CA ALA A 190 0.74 9.30 28.86
C ALA A 190 0.94 7.91 28.20
N PHE A 191 1.43 6.96 29.01
CA PHE A 191 1.67 5.57 28.60
C PHE A 191 2.71 5.40 27.49
N SER A 192 3.56 6.41 27.23
CA SER A 192 4.60 6.34 26.20
C SER A 192 5.65 5.25 26.44
N GLU A 193 5.79 4.76 27.67
CA GLU A 193 6.76 3.73 28.07
C GLU A 193 6.10 2.37 28.38
N GLY A 194 4.78 2.30 28.46
CA GLY A 194 4.02 1.09 28.82
C GLY A 194 2.56 1.42 29.14
N SER A 195 1.68 0.42 29.07
CA SER A 195 0.24 0.58 29.29
C SER A 195 -0.16 0.62 30.77
N GLU A 196 0.71 0.14 31.66
CA GLU A 196 0.45 -0.02 33.10
C GLU A 196 -0.75 -0.92 33.45
N VAL A 197 -1.22 -1.74 32.50
CA VAL A 197 -2.41 -2.58 32.70
C VAL A 197 -2.05 -4.02 33.05
N ASN A 198 -2.62 -4.48 34.17
CA ASN A 198 -2.49 -5.85 34.65
C ASN A 198 -3.77 -6.63 34.36
N PHE A 199 -3.69 -7.61 33.45
CA PHE A 199 -4.81 -8.49 33.15
C PHE A 199 -4.92 -9.62 34.17
N PRO A 200 -6.15 -10.02 34.57
CA PRO A 200 -6.35 -11.25 35.34
C PRO A 200 -6.15 -12.48 34.45
N ASP A 201 -6.05 -13.66 35.07
CA ASP A 201 -6.12 -14.93 34.34
C ASP A 201 -7.39 -14.99 33.49
N LEU A 202 -7.23 -15.31 32.21
CA LEU A 202 -8.32 -15.23 31.24
C LEU A 202 -9.31 -16.40 31.41
N SER A 203 -10.50 -16.07 31.91
CA SER A 203 -11.67 -16.94 31.82
C SER A 203 -12.44 -16.69 30.52
N ILE A 204 -13.28 -17.65 30.10
CA ILE A 204 -14.20 -17.47 28.95
C ILE A 204 -15.08 -16.22 29.13
N SER A 205 -15.52 -15.93 30.36
CA SER A 205 -16.34 -14.74 30.63
C SER A 205 -15.54 -13.45 30.42
N ASN A 206 -14.33 -13.37 30.98
CA ASN A 206 -13.50 -12.18 30.87
C ASN A 206 -13.07 -11.92 29.42
N VAL A 207 -12.86 -12.96 28.61
CA VAL A 207 -12.59 -12.81 27.17
C VAL A 207 -13.76 -12.14 26.45
N LYS A 208 -15.00 -12.53 26.74
CA LYS A 208 -16.20 -11.90 26.16
C LYS A 208 -16.34 -10.44 26.60
N ASP A 209 -16.02 -10.15 27.86
CA ASP A 209 -16.03 -8.77 28.35
C ASP A 209 -14.95 -7.91 27.69
N LEU A 210 -13.76 -8.45 27.44
CA LEU A 210 -12.68 -7.77 26.72
C LEU A 210 -13.01 -7.59 25.22
N ALA A 211 -13.71 -8.55 24.62
CA ALA A 211 -14.24 -8.43 23.26
C ALA A 211 -15.30 -7.31 23.19
N LEU A 212 -16.18 -7.20 24.18
CA LEU A 212 -17.12 -6.09 24.29
C LEU A 212 -16.39 -4.74 24.41
N LEU A 213 -15.35 -4.65 25.26
CA LEU A 213 -14.55 -3.42 25.38
C LEU A 213 -13.93 -3.03 24.03
N THR A 214 -13.41 -3.99 23.28
CA THR A 214 -12.84 -3.77 21.94
C THR A 214 -13.89 -3.18 20.98
N LYS A 215 -15.11 -3.73 20.99
CA LYS A 215 -16.22 -3.25 20.16
C LYS A 215 -16.65 -1.83 20.55
N VAL A 216 -16.82 -1.56 21.85
CA VAL A 216 -17.20 -0.23 22.35
C VAL A 216 -16.11 0.80 22.07
N TRP A 217 -14.84 0.48 22.35
CA TRP A 217 -13.71 1.38 22.09
C TRP A 217 -13.61 1.77 20.62
N GLY A 218 -13.72 0.79 19.70
CA GLY A 218 -13.65 1.08 18.27
C GLY A 218 -14.89 1.77 17.72
N PHE A 219 -16.08 1.44 18.24
CA PHE A 219 -17.29 2.20 17.93
C PHE A 219 -17.13 3.67 18.28
N LEU A 220 -16.71 3.97 19.52
CA LEU A 220 -16.45 5.34 19.96
C LEU A 220 -15.35 6.00 19.12
N LYS A 221 -14.27 5.27 18.79
CA LYS A 221 -13.15 5.79 18.00
C LYS A 221 -13.59 6.45 16.71
N TYR A 222 -14.55 5.84 16.01
CA TYR A 222 -14.98 6.28 14.67
C TYR A 222 -16.32 7.02 14.66
N HIS A 223 -17.04 7.10 15.79
CA HIS A 223 -18.36 7.73 15.85
C HIS A 223 -18.45 8.90 16.83
N HIS A 224 -17.64 8.97 17.90
CA HIS A 224 -17.79 10.01 18.91
C HIS A 224 -17.17 11.34 18.45
N PRO A 225 -17.92 12.46 18.44
CA PRO A 225 -17.40 13.74 17.94
C PRO A 225 -16.15 14.27 18.64
N ALA A 226 -16.03 14.11 19.97
CA ALA A 226 -14.83 14.54 20.70
C ALA A 226 -13.57 13.79 20.23
N ILE A 227 -13.70 12.48 19.94
CA ILE A 227 -12.59 11.65 19.46
C ILE A 227 -12.29 11.98 18.00
N GLY A 228 -13.33 12.14 17.17
CA GLY A 228 -13.20 12.53 15.77
C GLY A 228 -12.51 13.89 15.57
N ARG A 229 -12.66 14.82 16.51
CA ARG A 229 -11.97 16.13 16.51
C ARG A 229 -10.56 16.11 17.10
N GLY A 230 -10.06 14.96 17.55
CA GLY A 230 -8.72 14.84 18.14
C GLY A 230 -8.60 15.44 19.55
N GLU A 231 -9.69 15.53 20.30
CA GLU A 231 -9.68 16.02 21.70
C GLU A 231 -9.10 14.97 22.66
N HIS A 232 -9.04 13.70 22.25
CA HIS A 232 -8.63 12.57 23.06
C HIS A 232 -7.53 11.76 22.39
N ASN A 233 -6.45 11.47 23.13
CA ASN A 233 -5.55 10.38 22.75
C ASN A 233 -6.25 9.06 23.09
N TRP A 234 -6.90 8.49 22.08
CA TRP A 234 -7.82 7.37 22.27
C TRP A 234 -7.14 6.06 22.68
N ASP A 235 -5.84 5.92 22.44
CA ASP A 235 -5.06 4.80 22.95
C ASP A 235 -4.75 4.99 24.45
N ALA A 236 -4.33 6.20 24.85
CA ALA A 236 -4.07 6.52 26.25
C ALA A 236 -5.35 6.43 27.09
N ASP A 237 -6.50 6.89 26.57
CA ASP A 237 -7.79 6.80 27.25
C ASP A 237 -8.25 5.35 27.46
N LEU A 238 -7.93 4.44 26.52
CA LEU A 238 -8.17 3.02 26.71
C LEU A 238 -7.38 2.49 27.92
N PHE A 239 -6.09 2.84 28.02
CA PHE A 239 -5.25 2.40 29.13
C PHE A 239 -5.67 3.00 30.47
N ARG A 240 -6.11 4.26 30.50
CA ARG A 240 -6.71 4.87 31.71
C ARG A 240 -7.95 4.13 32.17
N PHE A 241 -8.80 3.72 31.23
CA PHE A 241 -10.08 3.10 31.54
C PHE A 241 -9.96 1.59 31.87
N MET A 242 -9.00 0.89 31.28
CA MET A 242 -8.92 -0.56 31.36
C MET A 242 -8.82 -1.11 32.81
N PRO A 243 -8.04 -0.52 33.74
CA PRO A 243 -8.05 -0.96 35.15
C PRO A 243 -9.45 -0.86 35.79
N VAL A 244 -10.19 0.22 35.54
CA VAL A 244 -11.56 0.42 36.04
C VAL A 244 -12.50 -0.64 35.45
N TYR A 245 -12.35 -0.93 34.15
CA TYR A 245 -13.15 -1.94 33.47
C TYR A 245 -12.87 -3.35 33.99
N LEU A 246 -11.59 -3.70 34.21
CA LEU A 246 -11.16 -5.00 34.75
C LEU A 246 -11.68 -5.21 36.18
N GLU A 247 -11.71 -4.17 37.01
CA GLU A 247 -12.34 -4.25 38.33
C GLU A 247 -13.86 -4.41 38.23
N ALA A 248 -14.50 -3.72 37.28
CA ALA A 248 -15.94 -3.78 37.07
C ALA A 248 -16.43 -5.15 36.60
N ILE A 249 -15.72 -5.80 35.66
CA ILE A 249 -16.08 -7.16 35.20
C ILE A 249 -15.99 -8.19 36.32
N ALA A 250 -15.04 -8.05 37.26
CA ALA A 250 -14.92 -8.92 38.42
C ALA A 250 -16.12 -8.78 39.40
N LYS A 251 -16.81 -7.63 39.36
CA LYS A 251 -18.02 -7.35 40.15
C LYS A 251 -19.32 -7.71 39.41
N GLY A 252 -19.22 -8.21 38.18
CA GLY A 252 -20.35 -8.69 37.38
C GLY A 252 -20.94 -7.66 36.41
N LYS A 253 -21.85 -8.15 35.56
CA LYS A 253 -22.40 -7.47 34.38
C LYS A 253 -22.93 -6.05 34.65
N GLN A 254 -23.74 -5.84 35.70
CA GLN A 254 -24.30 -4.51 35.96
C GLN A 254 -23.21 -3.48 36.25
N THR A 255 -22.17 -3.86 36.99
CA THR A 255 -21.05 -2.96 37.30
C THR A 255 -20.22 -2.67 36.04
N ARG A 256 -19.99 -3.67 35.19
CA ARG A 256 -19.33 -3.51 33.88
C ARG A 256 -20.09 -2.52 32.99
N ASP A 257 -21.41 -2.70 32.83
CA ASP A 257 -22.22 -1.84 31.96
C ASP A 257 -22.31 -0.41 32.51
N ALA A 258 -22.41 -0.26 33.83
CA ALA A 258 -22.33 1.04 34.49
C ALA A 258 -20.98 1.74 34.28
N ALA A 259 -19.86 0.99 34.30
CA ALA A 259 -18.54 1.54 34.03
C ALA A 259 -18.39 2.02 32.58
N LEU A 260 -18.90 1.25 31.60
CA LEU A 260 -18.93 1.67 30.19
C LEU A 260 -19.80 2.92 29.99
N LEU A 261 -21.00 2.93 30.56
CA LEU A 261 -21.89 4.08 30.48
C LEU A 261 -21.26 5.34 31.10
N GLY A 262 -20.59 5.18 32.25
CA GLY A 262 -19.85 6.26 32.91
C GLY A 262 -18.70 6.79 32.05
N TRP A 263 -17.92 5.91 31.44
CA TRP A 263 -16.82 6.28 30.54
C TRP A 263 -17.33 7.05 29.33
N ILE A 264 -18.37 6.55 28.66
CA ILE A 264 -18.98 7.21 27.51
C ILE A 264 -19.57 8.58 27.90
N THR A 265 -20.21 8.68 29.06
CA THR A 265 -20.78 9.95 29.55
C THR A 265 -19.68 10.96 29.90
N GLY A 266 -18.53 10.48 30.39
CA GLY A 266 -17.37 11.30 30.70
C GLY A 266 -16.73 11.98 29.49
N LEU A 267 -17.00 11.51 28.26
CA LEU A 267 -16.54 12.14 27.01
C LEU A 267 -17.32 13.42 26.65
N GLY A 268 -18.32 13.79 27.45
CA GLY A 268 -19.11 15.00 27.27
C GLY A 268 -20.43 14.77 26.53
N GLU A 269 -21.20 15.86 26.40
CA GLU A 269 -22.49 15.83 25.71
C GLU A 269 -22.30 15.85 24.19
N VAL A 270 -23.07 15.01 23.50
CA VAL A 270 -23.10 14.96 22.03
C VAL A 270 -24.37 15.65 21.54
N ALA A 271 -24.19 16.75 20.82
CA ALA A 271 -25.28 17.52 20.24
C ALA A 271 -26.01 16.71 19.15
N PRO A 272 -27.35 16.88 18.99
CA PRO A 272 -28.08 16.23 17.93
C PRO A 272 -27.54 16.59 16.53
N CYS A 273 -27.27 15.58 15.72
CA CYS A 273 -26.74 15.78 14.37
C CYS A 273 -27.87 16.14 13.39
N ARG A 274 -27.84 17.38 12.87
CA ARG A 274 -28.89 17.88 11.95
C ARG A 274 -28.66 17.51 10.49
N ASN A 275 -27.42 17.16 10.13
CA ASN A 275 -27.00 16.92 8.75
C ASN A 275 -26.58 15.47 8.48
N CYS A 276 -26.66 14.59 9.50
CA CYS A 276 -26.31 13.18 9.37
C CYS A 276 -27.27 12.51 8.39
N GLN A 277 -26.74 12.06 7.26
CA GLN A 277 -27.55 11.38 6.26
C GLN A 277 -27.90 9.96 6.72
N PRO A 278 -29.07 9.43 6.32
CA PRO A 278 -29.36 8.01 6.49
C PRO A 278 -28.42 7.15 5.63
N VAL A 279 -28.30 5.87 5.97
CA VAL A 279 -27.62 4.90 5.10
C VAL A 279 -28.42 4.79 3.79
N PRO A 280 -27.78 4.95 2.61
CA PRO A 280 -28.50 4.95 1.35
C PRO A 280 -29.03 3.55 1.00
N ASP A 281 -30.10 3.50 0.19
CA ASP A 281 -30.75 2.24 -0.19
C ASP A 281 -29.84 1.33 -1.04
N ASN A 282 -28.95 1.92 -1.83
CA ASN A 282 -27.96 1.22 -2.66
C ASN A 282 -26.67 0.84 -1.91
N ALA A 283 -26.68 0.84 -0.58
CA ALA A 283 -25.57 0.35 0.23
C ALA A 283 -25.22 -1.10 -0.17
N TYR A 284 -23.96 -1.33 -0.55
CA TYR A 284 -23.41 -2.64 -0.84
C TYR A 284 -23.13 -3.41 0.45
N LEU A 285 -22.46 -2.75 1.41
CA LEU A 285 -22.35 -3.20 2.79
C LEU A 285 -22.92 -2.14 3.71
N ARG A 286 -23.67 -2.58 4.72
CA ARG A 286 -24.24 -1.70 5.75
C ARG A 286 -23.36 -1.73 7.01
N PRO A 287 -23.31 -0.63 7.78
CA PRO A 287 -22.78 -0.66 9.13
C PRO A 287 -23.46 -1.75 9.96
N ASP A 288 -22.67 -2.53 10.67
CA ASP A 288 -23.13 -3.61 11.53
C ASP A 288 -22.92 -3.22 13.00
N HIS A 289 -24.04 -2.99 13.68
CA HIS A 289 -24.11 -2.59 15.08
C HIS A 289 -25.06 -3.48 15.89
N ASP A 290 -25.44 -4.64 15.34
CA ASP A 290 -26.41 -5.55 15.97
C ASP A 290 -25.91 -6.07 17.32
N TRP A 291 -24.58 -6.09 17.52
CA TRP A 291 -23.96 -6.41 18.79
C TRP A 291 -24.43 -5.52 19.94
N MET A 292 -24.83 -4.27 19.70
CA MET A 292 -25.30 -3.37 20.77
C MET A 292 -26.57 -3.92 21.43
N THR A 293 -27.48 -4.46 20.64
CA THR A 293 -28.76 -5.02 21.13
C THR A 293 -28.64 -6.50 21.47
N ASN A 294 -27.77 -7.25 20.77
CA ASN A 294 -27.67 -8.71 20.91
C ASN A 294 -26.67 -9.17 21.99
N SER A 295 -25.84 -8.27 22.53
CA SER A 295 -24.88 -8.60 23.61
C SER A 295 -25.50 -8.61 25.02
N GLY A 296 -26.81 -8.40 25.13
CA GLY A 296 -27.53 -8.37 26.40
C GLY A 296 -27.10 -7.21 27.31
N LEU A 297 -26.68 -6.07 26.76
CA LEU A 297 -26.27 -4.90 27.54
C LEU A 297 -27.46 -4.29 28.30
N ASP A 298 -27.16 -3.58 29.39
CA ASP A 298 -28.19 -2.81 30.10
C ASP A 298 -28.82 -1.75 29.19
N GLU A 299 -30.13 -1.52 29.32
CA GLU A 299 -30.94 -0.68 28.43
C GLU A 299 -30.36 0.74 28.26
N ALA A 300 -29.97 1.37 29.37
CA ALA A 300 -29.37 2.72 29.35
C ALA A 300 -28.07 2.79 28.52
N LEU A 301 -27.26 1.73 28.51
CA LEU A 301 -26.05 1.66 27.71
C LEU A 301 -26.39 1.49 26.22
N VAL A 302 -27.37 0.64 25.89
CA VAL A 302 -27.87 0.47 24.52
C VAL A 302 -28.40 1.79 23.96
N GLU A 303 -29.25 2.49 24.72
CA GLU A 303 -29.81 3.79 24.34
C GLU A 303 -28.70 4.82 24.10
N LYS A 304 -27.67 4.87 24.97
CA LYS A 304 -26.54 5.78 24.80
C LYS A 304 -25.75 5.48 23.52
N LEU A 305 -25.45 4.21 23.23
CA LEU A 305 -24.73 3.81 22.02
C LEU A 305 -25.53 4.12 20.74
N GLN A 306 -26.84 3.84 20.75
CA GLN A 306 -27.73 4.16 19.63
C GLN A 306 -27.85 5.67 19.41
N TYR A 307 -27.97 6.46 20.49
CA TYR A 307 -27.96 7.92 20.41
C TYR A 307 -26.66 8.42 19.78
N LEU A 308 -25.50 7.86 20.17
CA LEU A 308 -24.22 8.24 19.56
C LEU A 308 -24.16 7.87 18.08
N TYR A 309 -24.66 6.71 17.67
CA TYR A 309 -24.68 6.33 16.25
C TYR A 309 -25.55 7.29 15.42
N GLN A 310 -26.71 7.69 15.94
CA GLN A 310 -27.60 8.65 15.28
C GLN A 310 -26.97 10.06 15.20
N ASN A 311 -26.13 10.41 16.16
CA ASN A 311 -25.51 11.74 16.31
C ASN A 311 -23.99 11.70 16.15
N ARG A 312 -23.50 10.76 15.33
CA ARG A 312 -22.09 10.48 15.13
C ARG A 312 -21.33 11.64 14.50
N HIS A 313 -20.01 11.63 14.65
CA HIS A 313 -19.11 12.57 13.99
C HIS A 313 -19.28 12.54 12.47
N GLN A 314 -19.17 13.70 11.83
CA GLN A 314 -19.25 13.86 10.37
C GLN A 314 -18.09 14.74 9.89
N GLY A 315 -17.61 14.48 8.68
CA GLY A 315 -16.54 15.20 8.01
C GLY A 315 -15.15 14.70 8.38
N ALA A 316 -14.19 15.63 8.41
CA ALA A 316 -12.79 15.32 8.70
C ALA A 316 -12.65 14.66 10.08
N HIS A 317 -11.91 13.57 10.14
CA HIS A 317 -11.73 12.77 11.35
C HIS A 317 -10.24 12.61 11.68
N TYR A 318 -9.88 12.76 12.95
CA TYR A 318 -8.49 12.75 13.42
C TYR A 318 -7.78 11.42 13.14
N TYR A 319 -8.46 10.29 13.31
CA TYR A 319 -7.87 8.94 13.11
C TYR A 319 -8.05 8.34 11.71
N VAL A 320 -8.92 8.89 10.84
CA VAL A 320 -9.22 8.25 9.55
C VAL A 320 -9.65 9.28 8.50
N GLY A 321 -9.24 9.07 7.26
CA GLY A 321 -9.76 9.78 6.10
C GLY A 321 -10.02 8.84 4.94
N MET A 322 -10.49 9.39 3.82
CA MET A 322 -10.53 8.68 2.55
C MET A 322 -9.51 9.31 1.59
N ALA A 323 -8.71 8.47 0.92
CA ALA A 323 -7.69 8.94 -0.01
C ALA A 323 -8.33 9.76 -1.16
N PRO A 324 -7.90 11.00 -1.42
CA PRO A 324 -8.50 11.86 -2.45
C PRO A 324 -8.48 11.21 -3.83
N GLY A 325 -9.62 11.23 -4.53
CA GLY A 325 -9.75 10.68 -5.89
C GLY A 325 -9.71 9.14 -6.00
N ILE A 326 -9.40 8.42 -4.92
CA ILE A 326 -9.29 6.96 -4.89
C ILE A 326 -10.37 6.34 -3.99
N GLY A 327 -10.57 6.89 -2.80
CA GLY A 327 -11.62 6.45 -1.87
C GLY A 327 -11.29 5.21 -1.04
N ASN A 328 -10.02 4.81 -0.93
CA ASN A 328 -9.58 3.84 0.08
C ASN A 328 -9.39 4.53 1.45
N PRO A 329 -9.56 3.84 2.59
CA PRO A 329 -9.32 4.41 3.91
C PRO A 329 -7.84 4.78 4.10
N ASP A 330 -7.61 5.90 4.76
CA ASP A 330 -6.30 6.36 5.20
C ASP A 330 -6.33 6.46 6.73
N PHE A 331 -5.63 5.55 7.41
CA PHE A 331 -5.56 5.51 8.87
C PHE A 331 -4.52 6.50 9.36
N LYS A 332 -5.00 7.62 9.92
CA LYS A 332 -4.20 8.78 10.31
C LYS A 332 -3.87 8.73 11.80
N ASN A 333 -2.73 9.30 12.16
CA ASN A 333 -2.34 9.55 13.56
C ASN A 333 -2.32 8.29 14.46
N GLU A 334 -2.22 7.10 13.87
CA GLU A 334 -2.00 5.85 14.58
C GLU A 334 -0.52 5.73 14.95
N ARG A 335 -0.20 5.83 16.25
CA ARG A 335 1.17 5.65 16.73
C ARG A 335 1.61 4.19 16.55
N PRO A 336 2.76 3.89 15.91
CA PRO A 336 3.21 2.52 15.71
C PRO A 336 3.88 1.90 16.94
N TYR A 337 4.31 2.72 17.91
CA TYR A 337 5.06 2.28 19.09
C TYR A 337 6.25 1.36 18.73
N ALA A 338 7.03 1.76 17.71
CA ALA A 338 8.06 0.93 17.11
C ALA A 338 9.21 0.58 18.07
N GLU A 339 9.47 1.43 19.05
CA GLU A 339 10.49 1.19 20.09
C GLU A 339 10.11 0.08 21.06
N MET A 340 8.82 -0.29 21.15
CA MET A 340 8.32 -1.40 21.98
C MET A 340 8.22 -2.69 21.16
N THR A 341 9.35 -3.20 20.65
CA THR A 341 9.37 -4.32 19.68
C THR A 341 8.60 -5.55 20.20
N TYR A 342 8.70 -5.83 21.50
CA TYR A 342 7.79 -6.71 22.23
C TYR A 342 6.96 -5.92 23.24
N PRO A 343 5.77 -5.42 22.83
CA PRO A 343 4.97 -4.56 23.68
C PRO A 343 4.31 -5.35 24.82
N ASP A 344 3.99 -4.67 25.94
CA ASP A 344 3.27 -5.28 27.05
C ASP A 344 1.84 -5.73 26.66
N ALA A 345 1.18 -6.48 27.55
CA ALA A 345 -0.13 -7.06 27.27
C ALA A 345 -1.21 -6.02 26.90
N GLY A 346 -1.16 -4.80 27.45
CA GLY A 346 -2.11 -3.75 27.11
C GLY A 346 -1.92 -3.24 25.68
N TYR A 347 -0.66 -3.06 25.26
CA TYR A 347 -0.37 -2.71 23.86
C TYR A 347 -0.64 -3.85 22.88
N ARG A 348 -0.46 -5.12 23.27
CA ARG A 348 -0.89 -6.27 22.45
C ARG A 348 -2.42 -6.33 22.32
N PHE A 349 -3.17 -6.02 23.39
CA PHE A 349 -4.62 -5.84 23.32
C PHE A 349 -4.98 -4.71 22.34
N LEU A 350 -4.32 -3.55 22.44
CA LEU A 350 -4.55 -2.42 21.54
C LEU A 350 -4.28 -2.80 20.08
N ALA A 351 -3.25 -3.59 19.79
CA ALA A 351 -2.96 -4.06 18.44
C ALA A 351 -4.13 -4.86 17.84
N LEU A 352 -4.66 -5.82 18.59
CA LEU A 352 -5.83 -6.58 18.17
C LEU A 352 -7.07 -5.68 18.05
N ALA A 353 -7.31 -4.81 19.02
CA ALA A 353 -8.46 -3.91 19.03
C ALA A 353 -8.46 -2.94 17.84
N ARG A 354 -7.30 -2.36 17.51
CA ARG A 354 -7.11 -1.53 16.31
C ARG A 354 -7.39 -2.33 15.05
N TYR A 355 -6.69 -3.45 14.85
CA TYR A 355 -6.83 -4.25 13.63
C TYR A 355 -8.28 -4.71 13.44
N TRP A 356 -8.89 -5.29 14.48
CA TRP A 356 -10.25 -5.81 14.42
C TRP A 356 -11.26 -4.74 14.00
N ASN A 357 -11.19 -3.54 14.59
CA ASN A 357 -12.10 -2.46 14.28
C ASN A 357 -11.81 -1.81 12.92
N MET A 358 -10.55 -1.71 12.50
CA MET A 358 -10.21 -1.24 11.14
C MET A 358 -10.83 -2.15 10.07
N ILE A 359 -10.79 -3.47 10.27
CA ILE A 359 -11.49 -4.41 9.39
C ILE A 359 -13.02 -4.25 9.48
N GLN A 360 -13.56 -4.17 10.70
CA GLN A 360 -15.00 -4.03 10.92
C GLN A 360 -15.61 -2.84 10.17
N TYR A 361 -14.92 -1.70 10.18
CA TYR A 361 -15.47 -0.45 9.63
C TYR A 361 -14.97 -0.09 8.23
N PHE A 362 -13.80 -0.59 7.81
CA PHE A 362 -13.14 -0.09 6.60
C PHE A 362 -12.61 -1.18 5.65
N PHE A 363 -12.96 -2.45 5.86
CA PHE A 363 -12.68 -3.51 4.88
C PHE A 363 -13.88 -3.74 3.93
N PRO A 364 -13.72 -3.54 2.61
CA PRO A 364 -14.81 -3.62 1.61
C PRO A 364 -15.32 -5.04 1.35
N TYR A 365 -14.59 -6.07 1.80
CA TYR A 365 -14.89 -7.47 1.49
C TYR A 365 -15.27 -8.29 2.73
N ARG A 366 -15.79 -7.62 3.76
CA ARG A 366 -16.13 -8.24 5.04
C ARG A 366 -17.18 -9.36 4.91
N HIS A 367 -18.07 -9.27 3.92
CA HIS A 367 -19.04 -10.32 3.56
C HIS A 367 -18.43 -11.55 2.87
N LEU A 368 -17.16 -11.48 2.45
CA LEU A 368 -16.42 -12.59 1.82
C LEU A 368 -15.49 -13.32 2.80
N MET A 369 -15.45 -12.90 4.06
CA MET A 369 -14.64 -13.53 5.09
C MET A 369 -15.29 -14.86 5.53
N ASP A 370 -14.45 -15.88 5.71
CA ASP A 370 -14.92 -17.25 5.96
C ASP A 370 -15.50 -17.45 7.38
N ARG A 371 -15.07 -16.61 8.33
CA ARG A 371 -15.37 -16.77 9.76
C ARG A 371 -16.14 -15.56 10.26
N ASP A 372 -17.00 -15.84 11.23
CA ASP A 372 -17.66 -14.79 12.02
C ASP A 372 -16.60 -13.91 12.70
N TRP A 373 -16.63 -12.61 12.39
CA TRP A 373 -15.58 -11.71 12.81
C TRP A 373 -15.57 -11.47 14.32
N GLU A 374 -16.73 -11.52 14.99
CA GLU A 374 -16.80 -11.43 16.45
C GLU A 374 -16.16 -12.65 17.13
N ARG A 375 -16.38 -13.86 16.60
CA ARG A 375 -15.72 -15.07 17.12
C ARG A 375 -14.21 -15.03 16.94
N VAL A 376 -13.72 -14.46 15.83
CA VAL A 376 -12.27 -14.28 15.61
C VAL A 376 -11.68 -13.38 16.71
N LEU A 377 -12.38 -12.33 17.13
CA LEU A 377 -11.92 -11.48 18.24
C LEU A 377 -11.77 -12.27 19.54
N GLU A 378 -12.80 -13.02 19.94
CA GLU A 378 -12.78 -13.83 21.16
C GLU A 378 -11.64 -14.87 21.14
N GLU A 379 -11.37 -15.48 19.99
CA GLU A 379 -10.30 -16.49 19.86
C GLU A 379 -8.89 -15.91 19.86
N TYR A 380 -8.70 -14.70 19.31
CA TYR A 380 -7.38 -14.08 19.22
C TYR A 380 -7.01 -13.26 20.45
N LEU A 381 -7.99 -12.81 21.25
CA LEU A 381 -7.72 -12.09 22.51
C LEU A 381 -6.74 -12.84 23.42
N PRO A 382 -6.96 -14.12 23.78
CA PRO A 382 -6.00 -14.89 24.56
C PRO A 382 -4.64 -15.03 23.91
N ARG A 383 -4.57 -15.15 22.57
CA ARG A 383 -3.31 -15.32 21.84
C ARG A 383 -2.43 -14.07 21.90
N PHE A 384 -3.06 -12.89 21.81
CA PHE A 384 -2.35 -11.62 21.94
C PHE A 384 -1.95 -11.34 23.40
N LEU A 385 -2.86 -11.55 24.35
CA LEU A 385 -2.60 -11.26 25.75
C LEU A 385 -1.54 -12.20 26.35
N ASN A 386 -1.61 -13.49 26.04
CA ASN A 386 -0.69 -14.51 26.55
C ASN A 386 0.50 -14.79 25.63
N ALA A 387 0.76 -13.98 24.61
CA ALA A 387 2.00 -14.08 23.85
C ALA A 387 3.18 -13.97 24.82
N GLU A 388 4.07 -14.97 24.82
CA GLU A 388 5.17 -15.09 25.79
C GLU A 388 6.41 -14.30 25.36
N ASP A 389 6.59 -14.10 24.06
CA ASP A 389 7.68 -13.38 23.43
C ASP A 389 7.24 -12.65 22.14
N GLU A 390 8.19 -11.95 21.53
CA GLU A 390 8.00 -11.21 20.28
C GLU A 390 7.55 -12.12 19.11
N LEU A 391 8.11 -13.33 19.01
CA LEU A 391 7.73 -14.29 17.96
C LEU A 391 6.26 -14.72 18.12
N ALA A 392 5.82 -15.04 19.34
CA ALA A 392 4.44 -15.40 19.63
C ALA A 392 3.48 -14.24 19.31
N TYR A 393 3.88 -13.00 19.60
CA TYR A 393 3.11 -11.80 19.27
C TYR A 393 2.99 -11.59 17.75
N GLU A 394 4.11 -11.65 17.02
CA GLU A 394 4.11 -11.56 15.55
C GLU A 394 3.26 -12.67 14.91
N MET A 395 3.34 -13.90 15.45
CA MET A 395 2.56 -15.05 14.97
C MET A 395 1.06 -14.88 15.24
N ALA A 396 0.68 -14.31 16.39
CA ALA A 396 -0.71 -13.95 16.68
C ALA A 396 -1.22 -12.87 15.70
N ALA A 397 -0.38 -11.87 15.39
CA ALA A 397 -0.69 -10.81 14.45
C ALA A 397 -0.88 -11.32 13.02
N VAL A 398 0.07 -12.06 12.45
CA VAL A 398 -0.10 -12.61 11.09
C VAL A 398 -1.27 -13.61 11.03
N GLY A 399 -1.54 -14.33 12.13
CA GLY A 399 -2.67 -15.23 12.25
C GLY A 399 -4.02 -14.52 12.13
N VAL A 400 -4.24 -13.39 12.83
CA VAL A 400 -5.51 -12.65 12.73
C VAL A 400 -5.62 -11.98 11.35
N ILE A 401 -4.50 -11.51 10.80
CA ILE A 401 -4.44 -10.95 9.44
C ILE A 401 -4.86 -12.00 8.40
N ALA A 402 -4.45 -13.26 8.57
CA ALA A 402 -4.82 -14.35 7.68
C ALA A 402 -6.32 -14.70 7.70
N GLU A 403 -7.09 -14.25 8.70
CA GLU A 403 -8.54 -14.46 8.76
C GLU A 403 -9.33 -13.53 7.84
N VAL A 404 -8.74 -12.41 7.43
CA VAL A 404 -9.36 -11.45 6.50
C VAL A 404 -9.43 -11.96 5.06
N LYS A 405 -8.62 -12.97 4.73
CA LYS A 405 -8.56 -13.60 3.38
C LYS A 405 -8.30 -12.59 2.26
N ASP A 406 -7.26 -11.78 2.45
CA ASP A 406 -6.83 -10.76 1.50
C ASP A 406 -5.34 -10.91 1.19
N THR A 407 -4.99 -11.07 -0.08
CA THR A 407 -3.58 -11.20 -0.53
C THR A 407 -2.77 -9.94 -0.26
N HIS A 408 -3.37 -8.75 -0.16
CA HIS A 408 -2.63 -7.56 0.27
C HIS A 408 -2.31 -7.57 1.77
N ALA A 409 -3.09 -8.28 2.58
CA ALA A 409 -2.98 -8.25 4.02
C ALA A 409 -1.92 -9.23 4.51
N ASN A 410 -0.69 -8.75 4.75
CA ASN A 410 0.40 -9.55 5.35
C ASN A 410 1.23 -8.65 6.27
N LEU A 411 2.19 -9.20 7.02
CA LEU A 411 3.17 -8.40 7.74
C LEU A 411 4.28 -7.93 6.80
N TRP A 412 4.19 -6.66 6.42
CA TRP A 412 5.16 -5.99 5.56
C TRP A 412 6.24 -5.24 6.34
N GLY A 413 6.14 -5.18 7.67
CA GLY A 413 7.11 -4.60 8.60
C GLY A 413 6.88 -5.12 10.02
N GLY A 414 7.92 -5.08 10.86
CA GLY A 414 7.90 -5.57 12.25
C GLY A 414 7.83 -7.09 12.44
N GLY A 415 7.73 -7.88 11.37
CA GLY A 415 7.75 -9.36 11.45
C GLY A 415 9.16 -9.96 11.43
N ASP A 416 10.13 -9.41 12.17
CA ASP A 416 11.53 -9.84 12.11
C ASP A 416 11.79 -11.17 12.80
N LYS A 417 11.12 -11.49 13.91
CA LYS A 417 11.27 -12.80 14.56
C LYS A 417 10.67 -13.92 13.74
N ILE A 418 9.57 -13.70 13.02
CA ILE A 418 9.07 -14.65 12.01
C ILE A 418 10.14 -14.88 10.93
N ARG A 419 10.80 -13.83 10.44
CA ARG A 419 11.85 -13.97 9.42
C ARG A 419 13.08 -14.70 9.95
N GLU A 420 13.48 -14.42 11.20
CA GLU A 420 14.57 -15.10 11.91
C GLU A 420 14.25 -16.59 12.08
N HIS A 421 13.03 -16.90 12.54
CA HIS A 421 12.54 -18.27 12.74
C HIS A 421 12.54 -19.09 11.43
N ARG A 422 12.18 -18.47 10.30
CA ARG A 422 12.26 -19.10 8.97
C ARG A 422 13.70 -19.29 8.46
N GLY A 423 14.66 -18.52 9.00
CA GLY A 423 16.07 -18.56 8.63
C GLY A 423 16.41 -17.85 7.31
N SER A 424 17.64 -17.35 7.15
CA SER A 424 18.04 -16.46 6.05
C SER A 424 18.84 -17.13 4.93
N ASN A 425 19.08 -18.44 5.02
CA ASN A 425 19.79 -19.19 3.98
C ASN A 425 18.78 -19.89 3.06
N PHE A 426 19.03 -19.86 1.77
CA PHE A 426 18.12 -20.35 0.72
C PHE A 426 18.83 -21.38 -0.17
N SER A 427 18.05 -22.34 -0.68
CA SER A 427 18.51 -23.19 -1.77
C SER A 427 18.69 -22.37 -3.06
N ALA A 428 19.62 -22.78 -3.92
CA ALA A 428 19.74 -22.22 -5.26
C ALA A 428 18.56 -22.60 -6.19
N ALA A 429 17.75 -23.59 -5.83
CA ALA A 429 16.56 -24.00 -6.57
C ALA A 429 15.37 -23.06 -6.29
N HIS A 430 14.65 -22.70 -7.35
CA HIS A 430 13.38 -21.99 -7.27
C HIS A 430 12.23 -22.95 -7.53
N VAL A 431 11.22 -22.91 -6.67
CA VAL A 431 10.09 -23.85 -6.67
C VAL A 431 8.75 -23.14 -6.78
N ARG A 432 7.78 -23.81 -7.40
CA ARG A 432 6.38 -23.39 -7.49
C ARG A 432 5.47 -24.60 -7.33
N PHE A 433 4.20 -24.37 -7.06
CA PHE A 433 3.21 -25.45 -7.06
C PHE A 433 2.59 -25.63 -8.44
N PHE A 434 2.79 -26.78 -9.07
CA PHE A 434 2.06 -27.23 -10.26
C PHE A 434 1.40 -28.57 -9.95
N GLU A 435 0.16 -28.77 -10.41
CA GLU A 435 -0.63 -29.99 -10.12
C GLU A 435 -0.69 -30.31 -8.61
N ASP A 436 -0.79 -29.26 -7.77
CA ASP A 436 -0.77 -29.31 -6.31
C ASP A 436 0.50 -29.94 -5.68
N GLN A 437 1.59 -30.02 -6.46
CA GLN A 437 2.89 -30.54 -6.03
C GLN A 437 3.97 -29.45 -6.06
N LEU A 438 4.91 -29.50 -5.12
CA LEU A 438 6.03 -28.55 -5.08
C LEU A 438 7.09 -28.97 -6.11
N VAL A 439 7.26 -28.16 -7.15
CA VAL A 439 8.04 -28.50 -8.36
C VAL A 439 9.20 -27.53 -8.52
N VAL A 440 10.37 -28.04 -8.85
CA VAL A 440 11.53 -27.22 -9.26
C VAL A 440 11.25 -26.61 -10.62
N THR A 441 11.17 -25.28 -10.69
CA THR A 441 10.75 -24.54 -11.90
C THR A 441 11.80 -23.59 -12.45
N ASP A 442 12.80 -23.21 -11.65
CA ASP A 442 13.94 -22.40 -12.08
C ASP A 442 15.10 -22.57 -11.07
N PHE A 443 16.21 -21.87 -11.29
CA PHE A 443 17.33 -21.75 -10.36
C PHE A 443 17.74 -20.27 -10.22
N TYR A 444 17.86 -19.80 -8.96
CA TYR A 444 18.37 -18.46 -8.66
C TYR A 444 19.85 -18.30 -9.06
N HIS A 445 20.60 -19.40 -9.05
CA HIS A 445 21.99 -19.41 -9.47
C HIS A 445 22.26 -20.68 -10.28
N PRO A 446 22.49 -20.59 -11.61
CA PRO A 446 22.59 -21.76 -12.48
C PRO A 446 23.63 -22.79 -12.03
N GLU A 447 24.85 -22.36 -11.69
CA GLU A 447 25.93 -23.28 -11.29
C GLU A 447 25.63 -24.00 -9.97
N ARG A 448 25.24 -23.26 -8.92
CA ARG A 448 24.84 -23.84 -7.63
C ARG A 448 23.56 -24.69 -7.75
N GLY A 449 22.65 -24.29 -8.62
CA GLY A 449 21.45 -25.05 -8.97
C GLY A 449 21.81 -26.42 -9.56
N ALA A 450 22.71 -26.44 -10.54
CA ALA A 450 23.24 -27.67 -11.12
C ALA A 450 23.98 -28.52 -10.09
N ALA A 451 24.79 -27.90 -9.22
CA ALA A 451 25.52 -28.60 -8.16
C ALA A 451 24.61 -29.31 -7.14
N SER A 452 23.38 -28.81 -6.95
CA SER A 452 22.39 -29.47 -6.07
C SER A 452 21.89 -30.82 -6.61
N GLY A 453 22.09 -31.09 -7.91
CA GLY A 453 21.62 -32.31 -8.59
C GLY A 453 20.11 -32.38 -8.79
N LEU A 454 19.38 -31.30 -8.50
CA LEU A 454 17.98 -31.10 -8.87
C LEU A 454 17.86 -30.76 -10.36
N LYS A 455 16.69 -31.05 -10.96
CA LYS A 455 16.35 -30.76 -12.35
C LYS A 455 15.00 -30.07 -12.43
N LEU A 456 14.77 -29.32 -13.51
CA LEU A 456 13.45 -28.75 -13.79
C LEU A 456 12.40 -29.87 -13.88
N GLY A 457 11.28 -29.69 -13.19
CA GLY A 457 10.19 -30.67 -13.10
C GLY A 457 10.41 -31.79 -12.08
N ASP A 458 11.47 -31.74 -11.28
CA ASP A 458 11.59 -32.56 -10.07
C ASP A 458 10.49 -32.16 -9.07
N VAL A 459 9.82 -33.17 -8.50
CA VAL A 459 8.78 -32.97 -7.48
C VAL A 459 9.39 -33.17 -6.10
N ILE A 460 9.43 -32.13 -5.27
CA ILE A 460 9.85 -32.25 -3.87
C ILE A 460 8.66 -32.77 -3.07
N THR A 461 8.82 -33.97 -2.49
CA THR A 461 7.78 -34.65 -1.72
C THR A 461 7.98 -34.49 -0.22
N HIS A 462 9.22 -34.38 0.24
CA HIS A 462 9.57 -34.21 1.65
C HIS A 462 10.69 -33.19 1.83
N ILE A 463 10.68 -32.50 2.97
CA ILE A 463 11.72 -31.56 3.41
C ILE A 463 12.01 -31.84 4.88
N ASN A 464 13.27 -32.13 5.21
CA ASN A 464 13.72 -32.58 6.54
C ASN A 464 12.83 -33.69 7.13
N GLY A 465 12.40 -34.64 6.28
CA GLY A 465 11.56 -35.77 6.66
C GLY A 465 10.06 -35.47 6.77
N GLN A 466 9.60 -34.22 6.72
CA GLN A 466 8.18 -33.88 6.72
C GLN A 466 7.63 -33.85 5.29
N THR A 467 6.39 -34.30 5.10
CA THR A 467 5.74 -34.24 3.78
C THR A 467 5.41 -32.80 3.41
N VAL A 468 5.52 -32.44 2.13
CA VAL A 468 5.13 -31.10 1.66
C VAL A 468 3.68 -30.75 2.02
N PRO A 469 2.68 -31.64 1.86
CA PRO A 469 1.31 -31.36 2.31
C PRO A 469 1.20 -31.02 3.80
N ASP A 470 1.92 -31.72 4.68
CA ASP A 470 1.90 -31.44 6.13
C ASP A 470 2.52 -30.06 6.43
N ILE A 471 3.62 -29.72 5.78
CA ILE A 471 4.25 -28.39 5.91
C ILE A 471 3.27 -27.30 5.47
N VAL A 472 2.64 -27.46 4.29
CA VAL A 472 1.64 -26.51 3.77
C VAL A 472 0.47 -26.36 4.73
N ALA A 473 -0.05 -27.46 5.28
CA ALA A 473 -1.15 -27.43 6.24
C ALA A 473 -0.80 -26.64 7.51
N ASN A 474 0.41 -26.84 8.03
CA ASN A 474 0.91 -26.15 9.22
C ASN A 474 1.17 -24.66 8.98
N LEU A 475 1.63 -24.29 7.79
CA LEU A 475 1.89 -22.89 7.42
C LEU A 475 0.62 -22.12 7.07
N ARG A 476 -0.42 -22.80 6.57
CA ARG A 476 -1.65 -22.18 6.04
C ARG A 476 -2.25 -21.06 6.92
N PRO A 477 -2.33 -21.19 8.27
CA PRO A 477 -2.88 -20.15 9.14
C PRO A 477 -2.07 -18.85 9.17
N PHE A 478 -0.82 -18.87 8.72
CA PHE A 478 0.13 -17.74 8.78
C PHE A 478 0.52 -17.19 7.40
N TYR A 479 -0.18 -17.63 6.35
CA TYR A 479 -0.04 -17.11 4.98
C TYR A 479 -1.38 -16.54 4.50
N PRO A 480 -1.67 -15.28 4.82
CA PRO A 480 -2.85 -14.59 4.29
C PRO A 480 -2.87 -14.62 2.76
N ALA A 481 -4.03 -14.91 2.18
CA ALA A 481 -4.24 -14.90 0.74
C ALA A 481 -5.73 -14.95 0.43
N SER A 482 -6.11 -14.32 -0.67
CA SER A 482 -7.48 -14.32 -1.18
C SER A 482 -7.91 -15.68 -1.73
N ASN A 483 -6.99 -16.48 -2.27
CA ASN A 483 -7.30 -17.83 -2.76
C ASN A 483 -6.14 -18.82 -2.56
N GLN A 484 -6.41 -20.11 -2.78
CA GLN A 484 -5.44 -21.18 -2.55
C GLN A 484 -4.23 -21.13 -3.50
N PRO A 485 -4.36 -20.93 -4.82
CA PRO A 485 -3.19 -20.81 -5.71
C PRO A 485 -2.21 -19.73 -5.26
N THR A 486 -2.72 -18.58 -4.83
CA THR A 486 -1.92 -17.45 -4.34
C THR A 486 -1.27 -17.75 -3.00
N ARG A 487 -1.96 -18.46 -2.12
CA ARG A 487 -1.37 -18.94 -0.86
C ARG A 487 -0.20 -19.88 -1.11
N LEU A 488 -0.37 -20.82 -2.04
CA LEU A 488 0.68 -21.76 -2.43
C LEU A 488 1.87 -21.03 -3.09
N ARG A 489 1.60 -20.01 -3.93
CA ARG A 489 2.64 -19.11 -4.46
C ARG A 489 3.47 -18.48 -3.34
N ASP A 490 2.83 -17.93 -2.32
CA ASP A 490 3.54 -17.26 -1.23
C ASP A 490 4.26 -18.26 -0.31
N ILE A 491 3.66 -19.42 -0.02
CA ILE A 491 4.31 -20.51 0.73
C ILE A 491 5.56 -21.02 -0.01
N ALA A 492 5.49 -21.20 -1.34
CA ALA A 492 6.59 -21.74 -2.14
C ALA A 492 7.89 -20.95 -1.97
N ALA A 493 7.80 -19.62 -1.83
CA ALA A 493 8.97 -18.75 -1.64
C ALA A 493 9.78 -19.06 -0.37
N ASP A 494 9.16 -19.72 0.61
CA ASP A 494 9.74 -20.03 1.92
C ASP A 494 9.89 -21.54 2.18
N MET A 495 9.60 -22.42 1.20
CA MET A 495 9.71 -23.87 1.39
C MET A 495 11.16 -24.36 1.48
N LEU A 496 12.10 -23.72 0.78
CA LEU A 496 13.51 -24.13 0.67
C LEU A 496 14.48 -23.14 1.34
N ARG A 497 14.12 -22.64 2.52
CA ARG A 497 14.96 -21.80 3.36
C ARG A 497 15.10 -22.36 4.78
N SER A 498 16.21 -22.01 5.45
CA SER A 498 16.50 -22.42 6.82
C SER A 498 17.58 -21.54 7.45
N SER A 499 17.80 -21.66 8.75
CA SER A 499 18.97 -21.12 9.45
C SER A 499 20.21 -22.02 9.29
N ALA A 500 20.01 -23.30 8.96
CA ALA A 500 21.08 -24.23 8.67
C ALA A 500 21.80 -23.89 7.33
N SER A 501 22.99 -24.48 7.13
CA SER A 501 23.73 -24.40 5.87
C SER A 501 23.31 -25.44 4.85
N SER A 502 22.44 -26.39 5.22
CA SER A 502 21.93 -27.43 4.33
C SER A 502 20.50 -27.86 4.71
N LEU A 503 19.84 -28.54 3.79
CA LEU A 503 18.46 -29.02 3.88
C LEU A 503 18.34 -30.38 3.21
N ASP A 504 17.71 -31.36 3.86
CA ASP A 504 17.42 -32.65 3.23
C ASP A 504 16.07 -32.62 2.52
N VAL A 505 16.02 -33.12 1.28
CA VAL A 505 14.80 -33.25 0.49
C VAL A 505 14.65 -34.66 -0.09
N ARG A 506 13.40 -35.12 -0.20
CA ARG A 506 13.05 -36.29 -1.02
C ARG A 506 12.32 -35.85 -2.28
N VAL A 507 12.82 -36.29 -3.42
CA VAL A 507 12.36 -35.89 -4.74
C VAL A 507 11.76 -37.08 -5.48
N ASP A 508 10.64 -36.90 -6.14
CA ASP A 508 10.13 -37.80 -7.18
C ASP A 508 10.55 -37.26 -8.55
N ARG A 509 11.34 -38.07 -9.27
CA ARG A 509 11.77 -37.84 -10.64
C ARG A 509 11.23 -38.97 -11.52
N ASN A 510 10.10 -38.75 -12.17
CA ASN A 510 9.45 -39.73 -13.07
C ASN A 510 9.19 -41.09 -12.40
N GLY A 511 8.74 -41.10 -11.14
CA GLY A 511 8.47 -42.29 -10.34
C GLY A 511 9.69 -42.83 -9.58
N GLU A 512 10.89 -42.31 -9.84
CA GLU A 512 12.09 -42.63 -9.06
C GLU A 512 12.24 -41.67 -7.87
N TYR A 513 12.32 -42.23 -6.66
CA TYR A 513 12.49 -41.45 -5.44
C TYR A 513 13.98 -41.29 -5.10
N LEU A 514 14.43 -40.04 -5.00
CA LEU A 514 15.81 -39.67 -4.69
C LEU A 514 15.86 -38.86 -3.39
N THR A 515 16.84 -39.13 -2.54
CA THR A 515 17.17 -38.26 -1.41
C THR A 515 18.34 -37.36 -1.78
N LYS A 516 18.24 -36.07 -1.48
CA LYS A 516 19.27 -35.06 -1.73
C LYS A 516 19.47 -34.21 -0.49
N THR A 517 20.71 -33.85 -0.21
CA THR A 517 21.05 -32.78 0.72
C THR A 517 21.40 -31.56 -0.11
N LEU A 518 20.63 -30.48 0.03
CA LEU A 518 20.83 -29.22 -0.67
C LEU A 518 21.69 -28.31 0.19
N ASP A 519 22.73 -27.72 -0.38
CA ASP A 519 23.43 -26.60 0.23
C ASP A 519 22.52 -25.37 0.22
N LEU A 520 22.54 -24.63 1.33
CA LEU A 520 21.84 -23.36 1.50
C LEU A 520 22.85 -22.23 1.58
N TYR A 521 22.48 -21.08 1.01
CA TYR A 521 23.37 -19.94 0.85
C TYR A 521 22.74 -18.68 1.42
N PRO A 522 23.54 -17.73 1.92
CA PRO A 522 23.04 -16.40 2.26
C PRO A 522 22.30 -15.80 1.09
N ARG A 523 21.14 -15.19 1.37
CA ARG A 523 20.24 -14.60 0.36
C ARG A 523 20.97 -13.74 -0.68
N ASP A 524 21.88 -12.87 -0.23
CA ASP A 524 22.58 -11.91 -1.10
C ASP A 524 23.67 -12.54 -1.97
N SER A 525 23.97 -13.83 -1.75
CA SER A 525 24.88 -14.59 -2.61
C SER A 525 24.17 -15.32 -3.76
N LEU A 526 22.85 -15.20 -3.85
CA LEU A 526 22.00 -15.77 -4.91
C LEU A 526 21.36 -14.62 -5.71
N ASN A 527 21.05 -14.85 -6.99
CA ASN A 527 20.32 -13.87 -7.80
C ASN A 527 18.82 -13.96 -7.54
N MET A 528 18.43 -13.67 -6.30
CA MET A 528 17.06 -13.82 -5.82
C MET A 528 16.10 -12.93 -6.62
N PHE A 529 15.05 -13.54 -7.15
CA PHE A 529 13.87 -12.85 -7.67
C PHE A 529 12.63 -13.35 -6.92
N ARG A 530 11.56 -12.54 -6.87
CA ARG A 530 10.39 -12.86 -6.04
C ARG A 530 9.42 -13.84 -6.72
N TRP A 531 8.85 -13.44 -7.84
CA TRP A 531 7.79 -14.20 -8.52
C TRP A 531 8.25 -14.78 -9.85
N TYR A 532 9.09 -14.05 -10.57
CA TYR A 532 9.61 -14.43 -11.87
C TYR A 532 10.93 -13.67 -12.13
N ARG A 533 11.81 -14.26 -12.94
CA ARG A 533 13.00 -13.58 -13.44
C ARG A 533 12.58 -12.44 -14.35
N ARG A 534 13.01 -11.21 -14.05
CA ARG A 534 12.91 -10.11 -15.02
C ARG A 534 13.88 -10.44 -16.16
N GLY A 535 13.36 -10.77 -17.34
CA GLY A 535 14.21 -11.10 -18.48
C GLY A 535 14.99 -9.86 -18.97
N GLU A 536 15.79 -10.08 -20.01
CA GLU A 536 16.45 -9.01 -20.78
C GLU A 536 15.68 -8.73 -22.09
N GLY A 537 15.98 -7.62 -22.76
CA GLY A 537 15.42 -7.26 -24.08
C GLY A 537 14.23 -6.30 -24.06
N PRO A 538 13.61 -6.02 -25.23
CA PRO A 538 12.55 -5.02 -25.39
C PRO A 538 11.23 -5.46 -24.73
N SER A 539 10.32 -4.51 -24.48
CA SER A 539 8.98 -4.78 -23.94
C SER A 539 8.03 -5.39 -24.97
N TYR A 540 8.34 -5.26 -26.26
CA TYR A 540 7.59 -5.83 -27.36
C TYR A 540 8.51 -6.41 -28.44
N ARG A 541 8.04 -7.43 -29.16
CA ARG A 541 8.73 -8.04 -30.31
C ARG A 541 7.76 -8.76 -31.23
N MET A 542 8.16 -8.98 -32.47
CA MET A 542 7.47 -9.89 -33.39
C MET A 542 7.94 -11.33 -33.12
N LEU A 543 7.02 -12.28 -33.07
CA LEU A 543 7.31 -13.71 -33.06
C LEU A 543 7.50 -14.23 -34.51
N GLU A 544 8.05 -15.43 -34.67
CA GLU A 544 8.43 -15.99 -35.99
C GLU A 544 7.27 -16.03 -37.00
N ASP A 545 6.03 -16.14 -36.52
CA ASP A 545 4.82 -16.22 -37.36
C ASP A 545 4.13 -14.87 -37.61
N GLY A 546 4.81 -13.74 -37.35
CA GLY A 546 4.20 -12.41 -37.53
C GLY A 546 3.18 -12.01 -36.45
N ILE A 547 3.18 -12.72 -35.32
CA ILE A 547 2.34 -12.40 -34.16
C ILE A 547 3.10 -11.43 -33.23
N GLY A 548 2.45 -10.36 -32.82
CA GLY A 548 3.02 -9.42 -31.85
C GLY A 548 3.06 -10.03 -30.45
N TYR A 549 4.14 -9.80 -29.70
CA TYR A 549 4.23 -10.16 -28.29
C TYR A 549 4.62 -8.94 -27.47
N VAL A 550 3.90 -8.69 -26.38
CA VAL A 550 4.14 -7.60 -25.42
C VAL A 550 4.25 -8.19 -24.02
N THR A 551 5.32 -7.88 -23.30
CA THR A 551 5.44 -8.13 -21.85
C THR A 551 5.21 -6.84 -21.09
N LEU A 552 4.36 -6.87 -20.05
CA LEU A 552 4.14 -5.69 -19.22
C LEU A 552 5.25 -5.47 -18.18
N ALA A 553 6.18 -6.42 -18.00
CA ALA A 553 7.20 -6.38 -16.95
C ALA A 553 8.14 -5.18 -17.03
N ARG A 554 8.25 -4.59 -18.22
CA ARG A 554 9.22 -3.53 -18.57
C ARG A 554 8.67 -2.46 -19.52
N ILE A 555 7.40 -2.58 -19.93
CA ILE A 555 6.75 -1.63 -20.83
C ILE A 555 6.79 -0.21 -20.26
N GLN A 556 7.08 0.75 -21.12
CA GLN A 556 6.97 2.17 -20.82
C GLN A 556 5.80 2.80 -21.60
N THR A 557 5.23 3.88 -21.07
CA THR A 557 4.06 4.52 -21.70
C THR A 557 4.41 5.06 -23.09
N GLU A 558 5.66 5.50 -23.23
CA GLU A 558 6.24 6.13 -24.41
C GLU A 558 6.49 5.11 -25.55
N GLU A 559 6.47 3.81 -25.24
CA GLU A 559 6.58 2.73 -26.23
C GLU A 559 5.25 2.41 -26.90
N VAL A 560 4.11 2.82 -26.32
CA VAL A 560 2.77 2.50 -26.84
C VAL A 560 2.57 2.91 -28.30
N PRO A 561 2.96 4.12 -28.76
CA PRO A 561 2.85 4.48 -30.18
C PRO A 561 3.65 3.55 -31.10
N LYS A 562 4.85 3.14 -30.68
CA LYS A 562 5.71 2.23 -31.46
C LYS A 562 5.14 0.81 -31.51
N ILE A 563 4.53 0.34 -30.41
CA ILE A 563 3.81 -0.93 -30.37
C ILE A 563 2.63 -0.91 -31.35
N LYS A 564 1.84 0.18 -31.34
CA LYS A 564 0.71 0.36 -32.25
C LYS A 564 1.14 0.34 -33.71
N GLU A 565 2.22 1.04 -34.04
CA GLU A 565 2.79 1.06 -35.38
C GLU A 565 3.31 -0.32 -35.80
N ALA A 566 4.12 -0.97 -34.95
CA ALA A 566 4.75 -2.25 -35.27
C ALA A 566 3.74 -3.40 -35.43
N PHE A 567 2.62 -3.35 -34.70
CA PHE A 567 1.63 -4.43 -34.68
C PHE A 567 0.30 -4.07 -35.38
N ALA A 568 0.20 -2.91 -36.05
CA ALA A 568 -1.06 -2.47 -36.69
C ALA A 568 -1.68 -3.52 -37.62
N GLU A 569 -0.83 -4.20 -38.39
CA GLU A 569 -1.21 -5.13 -39.46
C GLU A 569 -0.97 -6.61 -39.09
N THR A 570 -0.71 -6.93 -37.81
CA THR A 570 -0.54 -8.34 -37.40
C THR A 570 -1.89 -9.02 -37.26
N ASP A 571 -1.93 -10.35 -37.45
CA ASP A 571 -3.15 -11.15 -37.26
C ASP A 571 -3.52 -11.33 -35.78
N GLY A 572 -2.54 -11.17 -34.89
CA GLY A 572 -2.80 -11.11 -33.47
C GLY A 572 -1.66 -10.58 -32.62
N ILE A 573 -1.98 -10.32 -31.35
CA ILE A 573 -1.07 -9.84 -30.31
C ILE A 573 -1.25 -10.69 -29.05
N ILE A 574 -0.14 -11.10 -28.44
CA ILE A 574 -0.10 -11.73 -27.12
C ILE A 574 0.39 -10.69 -26.11
N ILE A 575 -0.40 -10.44 -25.07
CA ILE A 575 -0.06 -9.55 -23.95
C ILE A 575 0.18 -10.41 -22.71
N ASP A 576 1.42 -10.42 -22.23
CA ASP A 576 1.83 -11.25 -21.09
C ASP A 576 1.76 -10.46 -19.77
N ILE A 577 0.74 -10.77 -18.96
CA ILE A 577 0.45 -10.18 -17.63
C ILE A 577 0.69 -11.21 -16.51
N ARG A 578 1.35 -12.34 -16.82
CA ARG A 578 1.91 -13.24 -15.79
C ARG A 578 3.04 -12.55 -15.02
N ASN A 579 3.49 -11.41 -15.51
CA ASN A 579 4.37 -10.45 -14.87
C ASN A 579 3.57 -9.22 -14.39
N TYR A 580 4.09 -8.56 -13.37
CA TYR A 580 3.53 -7.31 -12.86
C TYR A 580 3.86 -6.13 -13.79
N PRO A 581 2.87 -5.31 -14.18
CA PRO A 581 3.09 -4.20 -15.11
C PRO A 581 4.05 -3.12 -14.55
N SER A 582 5.02 -2.67 -15.35
CA SER A 582 5.92 -1.55 -14.98
C SER A 582 5.31 -0.16 -15.22
N ALA A 583 4.27 -0.08 -16.06
CA ALA A 583 3.55 1.14 -16.36
C ALA A 583 2.02 0.91 -16.35
N PHE A 584 1.26 1.99 -16.14
CA PHE A 584 -0.20 1.94 -16.02
C PHE A 584 -0.86 1.86 -17.41
N MET A 585 -1.04 0.65 -17.91
CA MET A 585 -1.59 0.38 -19.24
C MET A 585 -3.11 0.49 -19.45
N PRO A 586 -3.99 0.46 -18.43
CA PRO A 586 -5.44 0.46 -18.65
C PRO A 586 -5.96 1.56 -19.58
N PHE A 587 -5.45 2.78 -19.50
CA PHE A 587 -5.87 3.87 -20.38
C PHE A 587 -4.83 4.27 -21.44
N ALA A 588 -3.66 3.62 -21.44
CA ALA A 588 -2.61 3.89 -22.42
C ALA A 588 -2.70 2.95 -23.62
N LEU A 589 -2.82 1.65 -23.37
CA LEU A 589 -2.81 0.61 -24.41
C LEU A 589 -4.20 0.02 -24.66
N SER A 590 -4.95 -0.31 -23.59
CA SER A 590 -6.25 -0.99 -23.72
C SER A 590 -7.27 -0.30 -24.63
N PRO A 591 -7.37 1.06 -24.70
CA PRO A 591 -8.31 1.71 -25.61
C PRO A 591 -8.16 1.27 -27.08
N TRP A 592 -6.97 0.87 -27.51
CA TRP A 592 -6.72 0.44 -28.89
C TRP A 592 -7.49 -0.82 -29.31
N PHE A 593 -7.99 -1.60 -28.34
CA PHE A 593 -8.70 -2.86 -28.58
C PHE A 593 -10.23 -2.74 -28.49
N ILE A 594 -10.74 -1.51 -28.28
CA ILE A 594 -12.15 -1.24 -28.00
C ILE A 594 -12.90 -0.87 -29.29
N GLU A 595 -14.09 -1.43 -29.51
CA GLU A 595 -14.94 -1.14 -30.68
C GLU A 595 -16.07 -0.13 -30.38
N GLU A 596 -16.55 -0.12 -29.13
CA GLU A 596 -17.57 0.79 -28.59
C GLU A 596 -17.32 1.03 -27.09
N ASP A 597 -17.95 2.05 -26.50
CA ASP A 597 -17.77 2.37 -25.08
C ASP A 597 -18.16 1.18 -24.18
N THR A 598 -17.18 0.52 -23.57
CA THR A 598 -17.38 -0.76 -22.85
C THR A 598 -17.06 -0.63 -21.36
N PRO A 599 -18.03 -0.85 -20.46
CA PRO A 599 -17.79 -1.00 -19.02
C PRO A 599 -16.84 -2.16 -18.73
N PHE A 600 -15.85 -1.95 -17.85
CA PHE A 600 -14.88 -3.01 -17.52
C PHE A 600 -14.66 -3.24 -16.02
N ALA A 601 -14.98 -2.27 -15.17
CA ALA A 601 -14.88 -2.41 -13.73
C ALA A 601 -15.92 -1.53 -13.00
N ARG A 602 -16.16 -1.84 -11.73
CA ARG A 602 -17.02 -1.07 -10.82
C ARG A 602 -16.39 -1.09 -9.44
N PHE A 603 -16.52 -0.01 -8.67
CA PHE A 603 -15.87 0.12 -7.36
C PHE A 603 -16.87 0.28 -6.22
N THR A 604 -16.55 -0.26 -5.04
CA THR A 604 -17.17 0.16 -3.78
C THR A 604 -16.23 1.06 -2.99
N ALA A 605 -16.78 2.12 -2.42
CA ALA A 605 -16.05 3.07 -1.59
C ALA A 605 -16.64 3.12 -0.17
N GLY A 606 -15.75 3.22 0.81
CA GLY A 606 -16.11 3.37 2.23
C GLY A 606 -16.52 4.81 2.58
N SER A 607 -16.98 5.01 3.81
CA SER A 607 -17.36 6.32 4.34
C SER A 607 -16.81 6.56 5.75
N VAL A 608 -16.21 7.74 5.97
CA VAL A 608 -15.89 8.23 7.32
C VAL A 608 -17.13 8.72 8.06
N ASP A 609 -18.14 9.20 7.33
CA ASP A 609 -19.41 9.67 7.89
C ASP A 609 -20.33 8.52 8.30
N HIS A 610 -20.09 7.32 7.76
CA HIS A 610 -20.78 6.08 8.10
C HIS A 610 -19.78 4.93 8.14
N PRO A 611 -18.96 4.82 9.21
CA PRO A 611 -18.03 3.71 9.36
C PRO A 611 -18.76 2.36 9.19
N GLY A 612 -18.24 1.48 8.33
CA GLY A 612 -18.86 0.20 7.97
C GLY A 612 -19.77 0.23 6.74
N LEU A 613 -20.12 1.40 6.20
CA LEU A 613 -20.85 1.55 4.95
C LEU A 613 -19.91 1.43 3.75
N PHE A 614 -20.32 0.65 2.76
CA PHE A 614 -19.74 0.66 1.42
C PHE A 614 -20.82 0.86 0.38
N VAL A 615 -20.61 1.78 -0.57
CA VAL A 615 -21.55 2.06 -1.66
C VAL A 615 -20.93 1.68 -2.99
N LEU A 616 -21.69 0.96 -3.82
CA LEU A 616 -21.27 0.57 -5.15
C LEU A 616 -21.45 1.74 -6.13
N GLY A 617 -20.35 2.30 -6.61
CA GLY A 617 -20.29 3.45 -7.53
C GLY A 617 -20.76 3.12 -8.95
N PRO A 618 -20.64 4.04 -9.91
CA PRO A 618 -20.94 3.77 -11.32
C PRO A 618 -19.87 2.87 -11.98
N ASN A 619 -20.17 2.37 -13.18
CA ASN A 619 -19.19 1.65 -13.99
C ASN A 619 -18.07 2.57 -14.47
N VAL A 620 -16.84 2.05 -14.45
CA VAL A 620 -15.73 2.60 -15.23
C VAL A 620 -15.80 2.02 -16.63
N THR A 621 -15.79 2.92 -17.61
CA THR A 621 -16.01 2.61 -19.02
C THR A 621 -14.76 2.93 -19.81
N MET A 622 -14.35 2.02 -20.68
CA MET A 622 -13.29 2.26 -21.64
C MET A 622 -13.88 2.96 -22.86
N PRO A 623 -13.38 4.14 -23.25
CA PRO A 623 -13.92 4.85 -24.40
C PRO A 623 -13.47 4.22 -25.71
N LYS A 624 -14.31 4.34 -26.73
CA LYS A 624 -13.96 4.00 -28.11
C LYS A 624 -12.83 4.90 -28.63
N PRO A 625 -11.75 4.34 -29.23
CA PRO A 625 -10.67 5.11 -29.84
C PRO A 625 -11.04 5.59 -31.26
N GLU A 626 -10.20 6.43 -31.84
CA GLU A 626 -10.31 6.81 -33.27
C GLU A 626 -10.07 5.62 -34.22
N SER A 627 -9.15 4.72 -33.84
CA SER A 627 -8.83 3.51 -34.57
C SER A 627 -8.69 2.33 -33.62
N THR A 628 -9.29 1.21 -34.02
CA THR A 628 -9.33 -0.05 -33.26
C THR A 628 -8.50 -1.10 -34.00
N TYR A 629 -7.61 -1.77 -33.29
CA TYR A 629 -6.88 -2.93 -33.79
C TYR A 629 -7.86 -4.05 -34.19
N ARG A 630 -7.62 -4.69 -35.35
CA ARG A 630 -8.56 -5.66 -35.93
C ARG A 630 -8.14 -7.13 -35.78
N GLY A 631 -6.89 -7.39 -35.41
CA GLY A 631 -6.43 -8.74 -35.11
C GLY A 631 -6.90 -9.24 -33.74
N LYS A 632 -6.67 -10.52 -33.46
CA LYS A 632 -7.01 -11.14 -32.18
C LYS A 632 -6.03 -10.72 -31.09
N VAL A 633 -6.50 -10.58 -29.86
CA VAL A 633 -5.64 -10.31 -28.71
C VAL A 633 -5.78 -11.43 -27.70
N VAL A 634 -4.65 -11.98 -27.25
CA VAL A 634 -4.64 -12.96 -26.16
C VAL A 634 -3.88 -12.39 -24.97
N VAL A 635 -4.49 -12.40 -23.80
CA VAL A 635 -3.89 -11.91 -22.56
C VAL A 635 -3.55 -13.10 -21.66
N LEU A 636 -2.29 -13.23 -21.27
CA LEU A 636 -1.83 -14.30 -20.38
C LEU A 636 -1.88 -13.85 -18.92
N VAL A 637 -2.53 -14.65 -18.06
CA VAL A 637 -2.64 -14.40 -16.62
C VAL A 637 -2.33 -15.65 -15.79
N ASN A 638 -1.91 -15.48 -14.54
CA ASN A 638 -1.79 -16.56 -13.57
C ASN A 638 -1.81 -16.02 -12.13
N GLU A 639 -1.48 -16.85 -11.14
CA GLU A 639 -1.48 -16.48 -9.71
C GLU A 639 -0.45 -15.39 -9.34
N LEU A 640 0.46 -15.03 -10.26
CA LEU A 640 1.40 -13.91 -10.11
C LEU A 640 0.78 -12.58 -10.56
N SER A 641 -0.29 -12.62 -11.34
CA SER A 641 -1.08 -11.43 -11.70
C SER A 641 -1.84 -10.95 -10.46
N GLN A 642 -1.37 -9.89 -9.83
CA GLN A 642 -1.95 -9.30 -8.62
C GLN A 642 -2.18 -7.80 -8.79
N SER A 643 -3.15 -7.23 -8.08
CA SER A 643 -3.31 -5.77 -7.95
C SER A 643 -3.50 -5.10 -9.31
N GLN A 644 -2.65 -4.14 -9.66
CA GLN A 644 -2.67 -3.47 -10.96
C GLN A 644 -2.70 -4.43 -12.14
N ALA A 645 -2.07 -5.61 -12.03
CA ALA A 645 -2.07 -6.61 -13.10
C ALA A 645 -3.49 -7.15 -13.36
N GLU A 646 -4.28 -7.38 -12.31
CA GLU A 646 -5.67 -7.85 -12.40
C GLU A 646 -6.57 -6.77 -12.99
N TYR A 647 -6.48 -5.53 -12.49
CA TYR A 647 -7.22 -4.40 -13.06
C TYR A 647 -6.87 -4.16 -14.53
N THR A 648 -5.60 -4.36 -14.91
CA THR A 648 -5.15 -4.27 -16.30
C THR A 648 -5.74 -5.39 -17.15
N ALA A 649 -5.79 -6.62 -16.66
CA ALA A 649 -6.45 -7.73 -17.36
C ALA A 649 -7.96 -7.46 -17.57
N MET A 650 -8.65 -6.91 -16.57
CA MET A 650 -10.05 -6.47 -16.71
C MET A 650 -10.21 -5.41 -17.80
N SER A 651 -9.28 -4.45 -17.87
CA SER A 651 -9.32 -3.40 -18.91
C SER A 651 -9.12 -3.95 -20.32
N PHE A 652 -8.28 -4.97 -20.50
CA PHE A 652 -8.10 -5.61 -21.81
C PHE A 652 -9.31 -6.47 -22.18
N ARG A 653 -9.93 -7.16 -21.23
CA ARG A 653 -11.16 -7.94 -21.47
C ARG A 653 -12.31 -7.13 -22.08
N ALA A 654 -12.30 -5.80 -21.92
CA ALA A 654 -13.28 -4.92 -22.57
C ALA A 654 -13.12 -4.83 -24.10
N GLY A 655 -12.02 -5.32 -24.65
CA GLY A 655 -11.76 -5.32 -26.09
C GLY A 655 -12.59 -6.34 -26.86
N ARG A 656 -12.82 -6.03 -28.13
CA ARG A 656 -13.73 -6.76 -29.03
C ARG A 656 -13.35 -8.23 -29.22
N ASP A 657 -12.10 -8.50 -29.60
CA ASP A 657 -11.58 -9.85 -29.92
C ASP A 657 -10.46 -10.25 -28.95
N VAL A 658 -10.69 -10.02 -27.65
CA VAL A 658 -9.74 -10.32 -26.57
C VAL A 658 -10.12 -11.63 -25.87
N THR A 659 -9.16 -12.54 -25.72
CA THR A 659 -9.29 -13.78 -24.95
C THR A 659 -8.29 -13.79 -23.80
N ILE A 660 -8.76 -13.95 -22.56
CA ILE A 660 -7.90 -14.17 -21.39
C ILE A 660 -7.58 -15.66 -21.27
N VAL A 661 -6.29 -16.01 -21.28
CA VAL A 661 -5.79 -17.39 -21.20
C VAL A 661 -4.90 -17.54 -19.96
N GLY A 662 -5.07 -18.63 -19.22
CA GLY A 662 -4.18 -18.96 -18.10
C GLY A 662 -4.92 -19.48 -16.89
N SER A 663 -4.49 -19.09 -15.69
CA SER A 663 -5.02 -19.58 -14.42
C SER A 663 -5.53 -18.47 -13.51
N THR A 664 -6.21 -18.87 -12.42
CA THR A 664 -6.72 -17.97 -11.38
C THR A 664 -5.65 -17.00 -10.90
N THR A 665 -5.97 -15.70 -10.93
CA THR A 665 -5.10 -14.61 -10.48
C THR A 665 -5.11 -14.42 -8.96
N ALA A 666 -4.40 -13.42 -8.45
CA ALA A 666 -4.16 -13.24 -7.02
C ALA A 666 -5.39 -12.84 -6.20
N ALA A 667 -6.45 -12.35 -6.86
CA ALA A 667 -7.71 -11.90 -6.31
C ALA A 667 -7.56 -10.81 -5.25
N ALA A 668 -6.75 -9.80 -5.55
CA ALA A 668 -6.51 -8.62 -4.71
C ALA A 668 -6.16 -7.43 -5.61
N ASP A 669 -7.17 -6.87 -6.27
CA ASP A 669 -7.09 -5.80 -7.26
C ASP A 669 -7.32 -4.39 -6.69
N GLY A 670 -7.90 -4.29 -5.49
CA GLY A 670 -8.16 -3.03 -4.82
C GLY A 670 -6.89 -2.29 -4.34
N ASN A 671 -6.94 -0.95 -4.36
CA ASN A 671 -5.89 -0.11 -3.78
C ASN A 671 -5.66 -0.42 -2.31
N VAL A 672 -4.39 -0.43 -1.89
CA VAL A 672 -4.02 -0.79 -0.52
C VAL A 672 -4.19 0.37 0.46
N SER A 673 -4.61 0.04 1.67
CA SER A 673 -4.65 0.95 2.83
C SER A 673 -3.73 0.43 3.91
N ARG A 674 -2.73 1.22 4.32
CA ARG A 674 -1.69 0.82 5.26
C ARG A 674 -2.22 0.87 6.70
N ILE A 675 -1.89 -0.14 7.49
CA ILE A 675 -2.25 -0.22 8.91
C ILE A 675 -0.97 -0.33 9.74
N LEU A 676 -0.89 0.49 10.79
CA LEU A 676 0.19 0.50 11.77
C LEU A 676 -0.34 -0.04 13.11
N LEU A 677 0.35 -1.03 13.66
CA LEU A 677 0.01 -1.65 14.93
C LEU A 677 1.19 -1.51 15.93
N PRO A 678 0.93 -1.53 17.25
CA PRO A 678 1.95 -1.52 18.29
C PRO A 678 3.10 -2.52 18.06
N GLY A 679 4.32 -2.15 18.49
CA GLY A 679 5.54 -2.91 18.22
C GLY A 679 6.09 -2.72 16.81
N GLY A 680 5.67 -1.66 16.10
CA GLY A 680 6.18 -1.37 14.76
C GLY A 680 5.67 -2.33 13.68
N LEU A 681 4.68 -3.18 14.00
CA LEU A 681 4.06 -4.07 13.03
C LEU A 681 3.34 -3.25 11.96
N ARG A 682 3.63 -3.55 10.70
CA ARG A 682 3.02 -2.88 9.53
C ARG A 682 2.33 -3.89 8.65
N THR A 683 1.04 -3.66 8.41
CA THR A 683 0.22 -4.44 7.47
C THR A 683 -0.54 -3.53 6.53
N MET A 684 -1.40 -4.09 5.69
CA MET A 684 -2.31 -3.34 4.83
C MET A 684 -3.57 -4.17 4.54
N ILE A 685 -4.56 -3.55 3.91
CA ILE A 685 -5.75 -4.22 3.35
C ILE A 685 -6.04 -3.67 1.95
N SER A 686 -6.73 -4.43 1.12
CA SER A 686 -7.45 -3.93 -0.04
C SER A 686 -8.55 -2.99 0.45
N GLY A 687 -8.37 -1.69 0.25
CA GLY A 687 -9.19 -0.63 0.84
C GLY A 687 -10.31 -0.09 -0.04
N ILE A 688 -10.36 -0.49 -1.31
CA ILE A 688 -11.52 -0.31 -2.19
C ILE A 688 -11.97 -1.68 -2.68
N GLY A 689 -13.28 -1.85 -2.83
CA GLY A 689 -13.81 -3.03 -3.51
C GLY A 689 -13.76 -2.83 -5.01
N VAL A 690 -13.31 -3.83 -5.75
CA VAL A 690 -13.31 -3.87 -7.21
C VAL A 690 -14.20 -5.02 -7.63
N HIS A 691 -15.02 -4.77 -8.63
CA HIS A 691 -16.03 -5.70 -9.09
C HIS A 691 -16.07 -5.66 -10.62
N TYR A 692 -16.53 -6.75 -11.23
CA TYR A 692 -16.92 -6.75 -12.64
C TYR A 692 -18.07 -5.73 -12.88
N PRO A 693 -18.30 -5.28 -14.12
CA PRO A 693 -19.36 -4.31 -14.43
C PRO A 693 -20.77 -4.71 -13.99
N ASN A 694 -21.02 -6.01 -13.90
CA ASN A 694 -22.29 -6.58 -13.43
C ASN A 694 -22.38 -6.71 -11.88
N GLY A 695 -21.35 -6.26 -11.15
CA GLY A 695 -21.28 -6.33 -9.69
C GLY A 695 -20.76 -7.66 -9.13
N ARG A 696 -20.36 -8.63 -9.98
CA ARG A 696 -19.71 -9.87 -9.50
C ARG A 696 -18.33 -9.56 -8.90
N GLU A 697 -17.96 -10.34 -7.89
CA GLU A 697 -16.70 -10.19 -7.16
C GLU A 697 -15.47 -10.58 -7.99
N THR A 698 -14.36 -9.88 -7.75
CA THR A 698 -13.01 -10.27 -8.15
C THR A 698 -12.18 -10.71 -6.95
N GLN A 699 -12.36 -10.11 -5.77
CA GLN A 699 -11.73 -10.57 -4.54
C GLN A 699 -12.12 -12.02 -4.23
N ARG A 700 -11.18 -12.82 -3.69
CA ARG A 700 -11.28 -14.28 -3.43
C ARG A 700 -11.38 -15.16 -4.68
N ILE A 701 -11.88 -14.65 -5.80
CA ILE A 701 -12.12 -15.41 -7.03
C ILE A 701 -10.96 -15.23 -8.01
N GLY A 702 -10.52 -14.00 -8.22
CA GLY A 702 -9.56 -13.57 -9.23
C GLY A 702 -10.24 -13.21 -10.56
N ILE A 703 -9.44 -12.83 -11.53
CA ILE A 703 -9.85 -12.66 -12.92
C ILE A 703 -9.93 -14.04 -13.54
N GLU A 704 -11.16 -14.51 -13.75
CA GLU A 704 -11.42 -15.83 -14.32
C GLU A 704 -10.99 -15.82 -15.79
N PRO A 705 -10.11 -16.73 -16.24
CA PRO A 705 -9.70 -16.81 -17.65
C PRO A 705 -10.84 -17.35 -18.52
N ASP A 706 -10.89 -16.91 -19.77
CA ASP A 706 -11.83 -17.46 -20.77
C ASP A 706 -11.41 -18.89 -21.18
N ILE A 707 -10.10 -19.16 -21.20
CA ILE A 707 -9.53 -20.49 -21.40
C ILE A 707 -8.57 -20.81 -20.25
N LEU A 708 -8.97 -21.78 -19.41
CA LEU A 708 -8.16 -22.26 -18.30
C LEU A 708 -6.97 -23.09 -18.81
N VAL A 709 -5.76 -22.64 -18.51
CA VAL A 709 -4.49 -23.33 -18.79
C VAL A 709 -3.59 -23.19 -17.57
N ARG A 710 -2.99 -24.30 -17.14
CA ARG A 710 -2.02 -24.32 -16.05
C ARG A 710 -0.72 -24.95 -16.55
N PRO A 711 0.46 -24.49 -16.10
CA PRO A 711 1.69 -25.22 -16.35
C PRO A 711 1.62 -26.62 -15.75
N THR A 712 2.12 -27.60 -16.48
CA THR A 712 2.20 -29.00 -16.06
C THR A 712 3.63 -29.36 -15.64
N ILE A 713 3.74 -30.42 -14.85
CA ILE A 713 5.06 -30.96 -14.47
C ILE A 713 5.78 -31.47 -15.72
N GLU A 714 5.05 -32.12 -16.64
CA GLU A 714 5.59 -32.64 -17.89
C GLU A 714 6.05 -31.51 -18.84
N GLY A 715 5.25 -30.44 -18.96
CA GLY A 715 5.61 -29.23 -19.69
C GLY A 715 6.89 -28.57 -19.14
N THR A 716 7.01 -28.51 -17.82
CA THR A 716 8.22 -27.99 -17.15
C THR A 716 9.46 -28.84 -17.46
N ARG A 717 9.34 -30.18 -17.44
CA ARG A 717 10.44 -31.10 -17.80
C ARG A 717 10.85 -30.95 -19.26
N ALA A 718 9.89 -30.68 -20.14
CA ALA A 718 10.10 -30.48 -21.57
C ALA A 718 10.54 -29.05 -21.94
N GLY A 719 10.60 -28.12 -20.99
CA GLY A 719 10.95 -26.72 -21.25
C GLY A 719 9.89 -25.95 -22.04
N ARG A 720 8.62 -26.37 -21.96
CA ARG A 720 7.50 -25.77 -22.69
C ARG A 720 6.82 -24.65 -21.90
N ASP A 721 6.34 -23.65 -22.62
CA ASP A 721 5.42 -22.64 -22.09
C ASP A 721 4.01 -22.90 -22.64
N GLU A 722 3.26 -23.76 -21.96
CA GLU A 722 1.94 -24.22 -22.40
C GLU A 722 0.91 -23.09 -22.49
N LEU A 723 1.10 -21.99 -21.76
CA LEU A 723 0.23 -20.82 -21.84
C LEU A 723 0.52 -20.04 -23.13
N LEU A 724 1.80 -19.86 -23.48
CA LEU A 724 2.19 -19.23 -24.74
C LEU A 724 1.79 -20.09 -25.95
N GLU A 725 2.00 -21.40 -25.87
CA GLU A 725 1.55 -22.36 -26.90
C GLU A 725 0.04 -22.25 -27.12
N ARG A 726 -0.75 -22.22 -26.05
CA ARG A 726 -2.21 -22.07 -26.18
C ARG A 726 -2.61 -20.71 -26.74
N ALA A 727 -1.92 -19.63 -26.38
CA ALA A 727 -2.20 -18.31 -26.95
C ALA A 727 -1.96 -18.27 -28.47
N LEU A 728 -0.87 -18.90 -28.94
CA LEU A 728 -0.59 -19.02 -30.37
C LEU A 728 -1.70 -19.80 -31.11
N GLN A 729 -2.17 -20.91 -30.54
CA GLN A 729 -3.29 -21.69 -31.10
C GLN A 729 -4.57 -20.84 -31.24
N VAL A 730 -4.92 -20.06 -30.21
CA VAL A 730 -6.10 -19.18 -30.23
C VAL A 730 -6.02 -18.15 -31.35
N ILE A 731 -4.85 -17.52 -31.53
CA ILE A 731 -4.63 -16.55 -32.61
C ILE A 731 -4.79 -17.23 -33.97
N ARG A 732 -4.19 -18.41 -34.16
CA ARG A 732 -4.27 -19.20 -35.40
C ARG A 732 -5.65 -19.81 -35.67
N GLY A 733 -6.52 -19.92 -34.66
CA GLY A 733 -7.83 -20.54 -34.78
C GLY A 733 -7.78 -22.08 -34.73
N GLU A 734 -6.84 -22.63 -33.96
CA GLU A 734 -6.57 -24.07 -33.77
C GLU A 734 -7.26 -24.68 -32.54
#